data_AF-A0AAD7HPI2-F1
#
_entry.id   AF-A0AAD7HPI2-F1
#
_cell.length_a   1.000
_cell.length_b   1.000
_cell.length_c   1.000
_cell.angle_alpha   90.00
_cell.angle_beta   90.00
_cell.angle_gamma   90.00
#
_symmetry.space_group_name_H-M   'P 1'
#
loop_
_entity.id
_entity.type
_entity.pdbx_description
1 polymer ?
#
loop_
_entity_poly.entity_id
_entity_poly.type
_entity_poly.pdbx_seq_one_letter_code
_entity_poly.pdbx_strand_id
1 'polypeptide(L)'
;MSTSASWKQYTAERAAPPEMPLLASKISFAVDASGSTAGLVMEKQKDFVLGMTAGYDSPASVIMWGSSVEQPVSPSQTSWRHRNWGTDPAVIFSNTSVTSELKSCDMWYLLTDGEIGSPVHFARKTLEVGMANTPVVFVITNRFGAKPSTINISVGISVFASAPDAAIVFKSTSDGVIYVLAAKGAFEPLTAGFDIDLDNWESLPLFPSETLFKTALKDVNIVGAAHRETGAAVDLGRAWQAKHGCLVDIDLLLAQVLPQSISQDDFLDLLEEETFNSLALLCKTRGHLPALRDWLVARKERASVVEIRDVAGAADILQQLRGSGDPSQPVVGADSLRQKLRAAHQSNLEDYRARLNSQTVSPLLPHVNRCLAAITALEKAGYAADILDRRSNRAMRAAVVSSTDVDQQLAALNLDADVEAHRSTCPICCDDDVIMSLALKVSANPGDNTTDFALNFPLAAGASLHNRDVISAQYVCFQCALAMQQMDPGRGSMYNEPIAAVLPLAKYDGVNRKYITNCLATVLTNGLATGASGLVQVLMSVILTTMKTKEWAKASGSDREIQARREGMLWMMKNLVENSSCRETFDETGAWVSFEKALRWTLKNFADEGIYSWTVRYPVPGFLVLLELLGMVDGAEIPETLRVAKLMHEIVTVYMTRIVKPSANKLDVQRQILRIVFSEFNAEGVPRNIHNNTAAINPADVIFQRLTSWLDFPGTTTLIEQIGQTGAAKYASAVQYITFRLFIEDSHQTPKGYFQRAAEADVHMQTATTKPENLTPAVVEPLFTAMWDGLPRDVDHVNVTPDTIPLFVSPYSPSVLRCGRCMVRFDLNGNDSEAVRKARAAHLAQVYAVEGAVPKTANGLPENTARLAAPTTAHSWRSLDRESRLAILQEVVPGAPVDVNKPRMSAGRGDIYAKDLKDSVTWALHTAARMKDQEDVDLELELESSSRR
;
A
#
# COMPACT_ATOMS: atom_id res chain seq x y z
N MET A 1 27.85 58.31 -2.33
CA MET A 1 28.19 56.89 -2.17
C MET A 1 26.97 56.19 -1.58
N SER A 2 26.14 55.58 -2.42
CA SER A 2 24.97 54.80 -2.00
C SER A 2 25.29 53.34 -2.31
N THR A 3 26.01 52.67 -1.41
CA THR A 3 26.21 51.22 -1.48
C THR A 3 24.89 50.56 -1.11
N SER A 4 24.01 50.31 -2.09
CA SER A 4 22.92 49.37 -1.91
C SER A 4 23.54 48.02 -1.53
N ALA A 5 23.21 47.50 -0.35
CA ALA A 5 23.68 46.20 0.09
C ALA A 5 23.30 45.16 -0.98
N SER A 6 24.31 44.51 -1.57
CA SER A 6 24.13 43.44 -2.55
C SER A 6 23.66 42.17 -1.85
N TRP A 7 22.61 41.54 -2.36
CA TRP A 7 22.12 40.23 -1.89
C TRP A 7 23.17 39.12 -2.07
N LYS A 8 24.12 39.30 -3.00
CA LYS A 8 25.35 38.53 -3.11
C LYS A 8 26.42 39.16 -2.21
N GLN A 9 26.86 38.43 -1.20
CA GLN A 9 28.01 38.80 -0.36
C GLN A 9 29.24 38.04 -0.87
N TYR A 10 30.09 38.72 -1.61
CA TYR A 10 31.33 38.15 -2.08
C TYR A 10 32.26 37.93 -0.89
N THR A 11 32.68 36.68 -0.68
CA THR A 11 33.84 36.39 0.14
C THR A 11 34.99 37.13 -0.55
N ALA A 12 35.60 38.12 0.11
CA ALA A 12 36.66 38.94 -0.49
C ALA A 12 37.72 38.07 -1.18
N GLU A 13 38.48 38.59 -2.16
CA GLU A 13 39.58 37.94 -2.93
C GLU A 13 40.72 37.27 -2.10
N ARG A 14 40.50 36.97 -0.82
CA ARG A 14 41.34 36.13 0.02
C ARG A 14 41.33 34.69 -0.49
N ALA A 15 42.52 34.11 -0.55
CA ALA A 15 42.72 32.67 -0.67
C ALA A 15 41.72 31.90 0.20
N ALA A 16 41.31 30.70 -0.26
CA ALA A 16 40.40 29.82 0.49
C ALA A 16 40.77 29.81 1.98
N PRO A 17 39.79 29.99 2.89
CA PRO A 17 40.06 30.09 4.31
C PRO A 17 40.83 28.84 4.76
N PRO A 18 41.85 28.99 5.63
CA PRO A 18 42.67 27.85 6.03
C PRO A 18 41.78 26.82 6.76
N GLU A 19 41.75 25.62 6.22
CA GLU A 19 41.05 24.49 6.81
C GLU A 19 41.91 23.82 7.87
N MET A 20 41.27 23.18 8.84
CA MET A 20 41.93 22.38 9.88
C MET A 20 41.29 21.00 10.03
N PRO A 21 42.05 19.96 10.42
CA PRO A 21 41.49 18.65 10.71
C PRO A 21 40.45 18.72 11.82
N LEU A 22 39.28 18.12 11.61
CA LEU A 22 38.17 18.11 12.58
C LEU A 22 38.62 17.53 13.92
N LEU A 23 39.49 16.52 13.91
CA LEU A 23 39.97 15.89 15.14
C LEU A 23 40.94 16.75 15.97
N ALA A 24 41.41 17.88 15.43
CA ALA A 24 42.26 18.86 16.10
C ALA A 24 41.51 20.17 16.43
N SER A 25 40.18 20.17 16.35
CA SER A 25 39.35 21.37 16.46
C SER A 25 38.77 21.57 17.87
N LYS A 26 38.44 22.82 18.23
CA LYS A 26 37.69 23.09 19.47
C LYS A 26 36.23 22.72 19.24
N ILE A 27 35.71 21.77 20.00
CA ILE A 27 34.34 21.26 19.86
C ILE A 27 33.46 21.58 21.07
N SER A 28 32.18 21.82 20.82
CA SER A 28 31.16 21.99 21.87
C SER A 28 29.98 21.07 21.66
N PHE A 29 29.48 20.43 22.71
CA PHE A 29 28.33 19.54 22.68
C PHE A 29 27.13 20.21 23.35
N ALA A 30 26.11 20.59 22.58
CA ALA A 30 24.82 21.03 23.08
C ALA A 30 23.92 19.79 23.26
N VAL A 31 23.79 19.31 24.49
CA VAL A 31 23.07 18.08 24.84
C VAL A 31 21.69 18.40 25.40
N ASP A 32 20.65 17.91 24.75
CA ASP A 32 19.28 18.01 25.24
C ASP A 32 19.14 17.27 26.57
N ALA A 33 18.62 17.98 27.57
CA ALA A 33 18.36 17.56 28.94
C ALA A 33 16.88 17.79 29.31
N SER A 34 16.02 17.85 28.30
CA SER A 34 14.56 17.89 28.43
C SER A 34 14.03 16.64 29.15
N GLY A 35 12.78 16.71 29.60
CA GLY A 35 12.15 15.58 30.28
C GLY A 35 11.99 14.33 29.41
N SER A 36 11.91 14.47 28.08
CA SER A 36 11.76 13.34 27.15
C SER A 36 13.05 12.53 26.96
N THR A 37 14.21 13.15 27.23
CA THR A 37 15.52 12.46 27.18
C THR A 37 15.80 11.56 28.39
N ALA A 38 14.88 11.47 29.36
CA ALA A 38 15.09 10.67 30.56
C ALA A 38 15.36 9.18 30.26
N GLY A 39 16.28 8.58 31.04
CA GLY A 39 16.62 7.16 30.92
C GLY A 39 17.62 6.87 29.80
N LEU A 40 17.28 5.94 28.91
CA LEU A 40 18.20 5.40 27.89
C LEU A 40 18.67 6.45 26.88
N VAL A 41 17.86 7.47 26.58
CA VAL A 41 18.25 8.53 25.64
C VAL A 41 19.43 9.33 26.20
N MET A 42 19.31 9.85 27.42
CA MET A 42 20.39 10.57 28.12
C MET A 42 21.64 9.70 28.30
N GLU A 43 21.47 8.41 28.59
CA GLU A 43 22.59 7.47 28.66
C GLU A 43 23.31 7.36 27.31
N LYS A 44 22.57 7.24 26.22
CA LYS A 44 23.16 7.13 24.87
C LYS A 44 23.73 8.45 24.36
N GLN A 45 23.16 9.59 24.72
CA GLN A 45 23.77 10.90 24.46
C GLN A 45 25.10 11.03 25.22
N LYS A 46 25.15 10.62 26.50
CA LYS A 46 26.38 10.56 27.29
C LYS A 46 27.42 9.66 26.64
N ASP A 47 27.05 8.43 26.26
CA ASP A 47 27.94 7.49 25.59
C ASP A 47 28.55 8.10 24.32
N PHE A 48 27.74 8.85 23.55
CA PHE A 48 28.19 9.51 22.33
C PHE A 48 29.24 10.58 22.65
N VAL A 49 28.96 11.49 23.58
CA VAL A 49 29.89 12.57 23.94
C VAL A 49 31.20 12.00 24.50
N LEU A 50 31.13 11.01 25.39
CA LEU A 50 32.33 10.38 25.96
C LEU A 50 33.13 9.62 24.90
N GLY A 51 32.47 8.91 24.00
CA GLY A 51 33.14 8.20 22.90
C GLY A 51 33.83 9.14 21.91
N MET A 52 33.20 10.28 21.57
CA MET A 52 33.81 11.29 20.70
C MET A 52 35.00 11.99 21.36
N THR A 53 34.94 12.20 22.68
CA THR A 53 35.99 12.91 23.45
C THR A 53 37.09 11.98 23.99
N ALA A 54 36.92 10.66 23.92
CA ALA A 54 37.95 9.70 24.29
C ALA A 54 39.22 9.88 23.43
N GLY A 55 40.35 10.19 24.07
CA GLY A 55 41.61 10.46 23.39
C GLY A 55 41.55 11.67 22.44
N TYR A 56 40.70 12.66 22.75
CA TYR A 56 40.61 13.91 22.00
C TYR A 56 41.52 14.96 22.66
N ASP A 57 42.56 15.40 21.94
CA ASP A 57 43.60 16.27 22.51
C ASP A 57 43.22 17.76 22.54
N SER A 58 42.12 18.13 21.88
CA SER A 58 41.66 19.51 21.77
C SER A 58 40.56 19.86 22.80
N PRO A 59 40.35 21.14 23.12
CA PRO A 59 39.35 21.54 24.11
C PRO A 59 37.94 21.09 23.68
N ALA A 60 37.23 20.45 24.61
CA ALA A 60 35.85 20.04 24.44
C ALA A 60 34.98 20.57 25.61
N SER A 61 33.82 21.12 25.30
CA SER A 61 32.84 21.60 26.28
C SER A 61 31.47 20.97 26.08
N VAL A 62 30.70 20.83 27.15
CA VAL A 62 29.32 20.30 27.15
C VAL A 62 28.39 21.35 27.75
N ILE A 63 27.27 21.55 27.07
CA ILE A 63 26.20 22.49 27.41
C ILE A 63 24.90 21.68 27.48
N MET A 64 24.34 21.51 28.68
CA MET A 64 23.04 20.85 28.85
C MET A 64 21.93 21.88 28.62
N TRP A 65 20.93 21.58 27.77
CA TRP A 65 19.84 22.50 27.44
C TRP A 65 18.45 21.87 27.56
N GLY A 66 17.40 22.69 27.55
CA GLY A 66 15.98 22.31 27.68
C GLY A 66 15.17 23.60 27.69
N SER A 67 14.28 23.81 28.67
CA SER A 67 13.68 25.12 28.96
C SER A 67 14.63 26.06 29.70
N SER A 68 15.71 25.51 30.25
CA SER A 68 16.87 26.22 30.80
C SER A 68 18.17 25.71 30.18
N VAL A 69 19.22 26.52 30.21
CA VAL A 69 20.55 26.14 29.73
C VAL A 69 21.59 26.24 30.84
N GLU A 70 22.44 25.23 30.95
CA GLU A 70 23.56 25.18 31.90
C GLU A 70 24.81 25.87 31.33
N GLN A 71 25.76 26.24 32.20
CA GLN A 71 27.04 26.81 31.78
C GLN A 71 27.91 25.73 31.10
N PRO A 72 28.77 26.11 30.13
CA PRO A 72 29.68 25.17 29.52
C PRO A 72 30.64 24.55 30.55
N VAL A 73 30.77 23.23 30.55
CA VAL A 73 31.67 22.47 31.43
C VAL A 73 32.45 21.41 30.65
N SER A 74 33.54 20.87 31.20
CA SER A 74 34.24 19.76 30.53
C SER A 74 33.41 18.48 30.57
N PRO A 75 33.52 17.57 29.57
CA PRO A 75 32.78 16.31 29.53
C PRO A 75 32.91 15.45 30.80
N SER A 76 34.07 15.51 31.46
CA SER A 76 34.36 14.81 32.72
C SER A 76 33.65 15.42 33.94
N GLN A 77 33.28 16.69 33.88
CA GLN A 77 32.61 17.44 34.95
C GLN A 77 31.10 17.55 34.74
N THR A 78 30.59 17.15 33.56
CA THR A 78 29.17 17.23 33.22
C THR A 78 28.28 16.39 34.14
N SER A 79 27.23 17.02 34.67
CA SER A 79 26.16 16.31 35.35
C SER A 79 25.11 15.83 34.35
N TRP A 80 25.16 14.55 33.97
CA TRP A 80 24.23 13.94 33.02
C TRP A 80 22.84 13.74 33.64
N ARG A 81 22.01 14.79 33.63
CA ARG A 81 20.67 14.83 34.25
C ARG A 81 19.65 15.45 33.31
N HIS A 82 18.41 14.97 33.34
CA HIS A 82 17.28 15.43 32.52
C HIS A 82 16.40 16.47 33.25
N ARG A 83 17.01 17.50 33.86
CA ARG A 83 16.31 18.43 34.77
C ARG A 83 15.88 19.76 34.13
N ASN A 84 16.13 19.95 32.85
CA ASN A 84 15.93 21.24 32.22
C ASN A 84 14.51 21.48 31.69
N TRP A 85 13.61 20.47 31.75
CA TRP A 85 12.18 20.48 31.35
C TRP A 85 11.92 20.96 29.92
N GLY A 86 10.87 20.51 29.22
CA GLY A 86 10.53 21.01 27.87
C GLY A 86 11.67 20.96 26.82
N THR A 87 11.39 21.36 25.58
CA THR A 87 12.38 21.29 24.49
C THR A 87 12.33 22.59 23.70
N ASP A 88 13.24 23.52 24.00
CA ASP A 88 13.40 24.78 23.26
C ASP A 88 14.89 25.08 23.02
N PRO A 89 15.45 24.72 21.85
CA PRO A 89 16.86 24.93 21.55
C PRO A 89 17.22 26.42 21.42
N ALA A 90 16.26 27.33 21.27
CA ALA A 90 16.56 28.76 21.26
C ALA A 90 17.07 29.27 22.61
N VAL A 91 16.77 28.56 23.72
CA VAL A 91 17.27 28.88 25.06
C VAL A 91 18.80 28.79 25.14
N ILE A 92 19.45 27.99 24.28
CA ILE A 92 20.91 27.93 24.17
C ILE A 92 21.50 29.34 23.98
N PHE A 93 20.82 30.17 23.20
CA PHE A 93 21.27 31.53 22.86
C PHE A 93 20.83 32.60 23.88
N SER A 94 20.07 32.22 24.92
CA SER A 94 19.65 33.15 25.98
C SER A 94 20.77 33.49 26.96
N ASN A 95 21.79 32.63 27.06
CA ASN A 95 22.92 32.79 27.95
C ASN A 95 24.16 33.25 27.16
N THR A 96 24.72 34.41 27.53
CA THR A 96 25.87 35.02 26.84
C THR A 96 27.10 34.12 26.91
N SER A 97 27.35 33.46 28.04
CA SER A 97 28.51 32.56 28.21
C SER A 97 28.45 31.37 27.26
N VAL A 98 27.26 30.75 27.15
CA VAL A 98 27.00 29.64 26.22
C VAL A 98 27.14 30.10 24.76
N THR A 99 26.56 31.25 24.42
CA THR A 99 26.64 31.82 23.07
C THR A 99 28.08 32.15 22.69
N SER A 100 28.86 32.73 23.61
CA SER A 100 30.29 33.02 23.41
C SER A 100 31.10 31.74 23.22
N GLU A 101 30.82 30.68 23.97
CA GLU A 101 31.48 29.39 23.81
C GLU A 101 31.19 28.80 22.43
N LEU A 102 29.92 28.74 22.01
CA LEU A 102 29.53 28.22 20.69
C LEU A 102 30.07 29.07 19.54
N LYS A 103 30.17 30.39 19.67
CA LYS A 103 30.82 31.24 18.67
C LYS A 103 32.31 30.99 18.55
N SER A 104 32.96 30.64 19.65
CA SER A 104 34.40 30.40 19.71
C SER A 104 34.80 28.97 19.33
N CYS A 105 33.84 28.05 19.23
CA CYS A 105 34.10 26.68 18.80
C CYS A 105 34.20 26.58 17.28
N ASP A 106 35.07 25.70 16.82
CA ASP A 106 35.24 25.40 15.40
C ASP A 106 34.08 24.56 14.89
N MET A 107 33.49 23.73 15.75
CA MET A 107 32.36 22.88 15.43
C MET A 107 31.53 22.60 16.69
N TRP A 108 30.23 22.39 16.50
CA TRP A 108 29.37 21.94 17.59
C TRP A 108 28.53 20.72 17.22
N TYR A 109 28.19 19.94 18.23
CA TYR A 109 27.26 18.82 18.15
C TYR A 109 25.96 19.23 18.82
N LEU A 110 24.83 19.03 18.14
CA LEU A 110 23.50 19.26 18.71
C LEU A 110 22.82 17.91 18.92
N LEU A 111 22.71 17.46 20.17
CA LEU A 111 22.12 16.16 20.53
C LEU A 111 20.70 16.37 21.06
N THR A 112 19.74 15.57 20.59
CA THR A 112 18.32 15.62 21.01
C THR A 112 17.62 14.27 20.75
N ASP A 113 16.36 14.13 21.15
CA ASP A 113 15.46 13.03 20.78
C ASP A 113 14.43 13.37 19.68
N GLY A 114 14.31 14.65 19.27
CA GLY A 114 13.94 15.00 17.90
C GLY A 114 12.83 16.03 17.63
N GLU A 115 12.12 16.58 18.62
CA GLU A 115 10.92 17.39 18.34
C GLU A 115 10.85 18.76 19.01
N ILE A 116 10.58 19.81 18.21
CA ILE A 116 10.24 21.17 18.68
C ILE A 116 9.01 21.72 17.96
N GLY A 117 8.25 22.57 18.66
CA GLY A 117 7.04 23.18 18.12
C GLY A 117 7.27 24.25 17.04
N SER A 118 8.45 24.89 16.99
CA SER A 118 8.74 25.93 16.00
C SER A 118 10.22 25.97 15.56
N PRO A 119 10.59 25.24 14.50
CA PRO A 119 11.92 25.34 13.88
C PRO A 119 12.27 26.75 13.39
N VAL A 120 11.25 27.51 12.99
CA VAL A 120 11.39 28.90 12.51
C VAL A 120 11.93 29.82 13.61
N HIS A 121 11.45 29.66 14.84
CA HIS A 121 11.94 30.45 15.96
C HIS A 121 13.44 30.19 16.20
N PHE A 122 13.85 28.93 16.19
CA PHE A 122 15.24 28.53 16.39
C PHE A 122 16.14 29.00 15.23
N ALA A 123 15.70 28.84 13.97
CA ALA A 123 16.42 29.32 12.79
C ALA A 123 16.72 30.82 12.87
N ARG A 124 15.70 31.62 13.21
CA ARG A 124 15.84 33.07 13.36
C ARG A 124 16.84 33.43 14.46
N LYS A 125 16.79 32.75 15.61
CA LYS A 125 17.72 32.99 16.71
C LYS A 125 19.16 32.64 16.35
N THR A 126 19.38 31.53 15.63
CA THR A 126 20.69 31.13 15.10
C THR A 126 21.27 32.20 14.16
N LEU A 127 20.44 32.85 13.34
CA LEU A 127 20.85 33.95 12.46
C LEU A 127 21.15 35.23 13.24
N GLU A 128 20.26 35.62 14.16
CA GLU A 128 20.42 36.82 15.01
C GLU A 128 21.74 36.80 15.79
N VAL A 129 22.14 35.61 16.28
CA VAL A 129 23.41 35.46 17.00
C VAL A 129 24.59 35.18 16.08
N GLY A 130 24.42 35.02 14.75
CA GLY A 130 25.52 34.83 13.80
C GLY A 130 26.14 33.42 13.85
N MET A 131 25.35 32.41 14.19
CA MET A 131 25.77 31.00 14.26
C MET A 131 25.44 30.21 12.98
N ALA A 132 24.80 30.83 11.99
CA ALA A 132 24.28 30.16 10.79
C ALA A 132 25.34 29.37 10.00
N ASN A 133 26.55 29.88 9.88
CA ASN A 133 27.64 29.25 9.11
C ASN A 133 28.55 28.35 9.96
N THR A 134 28.12 27.93 11.15
CA THR A 134 28.94 27.10 12.06
C THR A 134 28.79 25.62 11.74
N PRO A 135 29.89 24.88 11.45
CA PRO A 135 29.85 23.45 11.20
C PRO A 135 29.15 22.68 12.30
N VAL A 136 28.22 21.80 11.93
CA VAL A 136 27.34 21.12 12.90
C VAL A 136 27.14 19.64 12.60
N VAL A 137 27.23 18.80 13.63
CA VAL A 137 26.71 17.43 13.58
C VAL A 137 25.48 17.35 14.47
N PHE A 138 24.33 17.18 13.84
CA PHE A 138 23.04 17.02 14.52
C PHE A 138 22.80 15.54 14.81
N VAL A 139 22.71 15.17 16.09
CA VAL A 139 22.59 13.79 16.55
C VAL A 139 21.23 13.56 17.18
N ILE A 140 20.44 12.70 16.56
CA ILE A 140 19.12 12.29 17.04
C ILE A 140 19.28 10.97 17.78
N THR A 141 18.98 10.95 19.07
CA THR A 141 19.07 9.75 19.91
C THR A 141 17.67 9.25 20.21
N ASN A 142 17.24 8.14 19.57
CA ASN A 142 15.90 7.61 19.77
C ASN A 142 15.83 6.09 19.50
N ARG A 143 14.66 5.48 19.65
CA ARG A 143 14.38 4.10 19.21
C ARG A 143 14.12 4.08 17.70
N PHE A 144 14.36 2.93 17.07
CA PHE A 144 14.00 2.72 15.68
C PHE A 144 12.50 2.95 15.46
N GLY A 145 12.18 3.79 14.48
CA GLY A 145 10.87 3.79 13.84
C GLY A 145 10.80 2.73 12.73
N ALA A 146 9.62 2.60 12.10
CA ALA A 146 9.45 1.69 10.97
C ALA A 146 10.36 2.05 9.78
N LYS A 147 10.64 3.35 9.59
CA LYS A 147 11.47 3.88 8.50
C LYS A 147 12.26 5.11 8.95
N PRO A 148 13.48 5.34 8.43
CA PRO A 148 14.23 6.57 8.68
C PRO A 148 13.45 7.86 8.35
N SER A 149 12.64 7.84 7.28
CA SER A 149 11.88 8.98 6.76
C SER A 149 10.88 9.55 7.78
N THR A 150 10.45 8.74 8.75
CA THR A 150 9.51 9.15 9.81
C THR A 150 10.18 9.84 11.00
N ILE A 151 11.51 9.88 11.07
CA ILE A 151 12.22 10.49 12.20
C ILE A 151 12.01 11.99 12.18
N ASN A 152 11.57 12.56 13.30
CA ASN A 152 11.45 14.01 13.45
C ASN A 152 12.86 14.64 13.57
N ILE A 153 13.15 15.60 12.70
CA ILE A 153 14.43 16.32 12.64
C ILE A 153 14.25 17.82 12.88
N SER A 154 13.08 18.24 13.36
CA SER A 154 12.68 19.65 13.55
C SER A 154 13.67 20.48 14.36
N VAL A 155 14.34 19.89 15.35
CA VAL A 155 15.34 20.57 16.20
C VAL A 155 16.56 21.01 15.37
N GLY A 156 17.07 20.13 14.53
CA GLY A 156 18.36 20.32 13.84
C GLY A 156 18.25 20.78 12.40
N ILE A 157 17.07 20.70 11.77
CA ILE A 157 16.90 21.02 10.35
C ILE A 157 17.25 22.47 10.02
N SER A 158 17.05 23.42 10.94
CA SER A 158 17.39 24.83 10.72
C SER A 158 18.90 25.09 10.71
N VAL A 159 19.64 24.44 11.61
CA VAL A 159 21.10 24.53 11.67
C VAL A 159 21.73 23.73 10.54
N PHE A 160 21.16 22.58 10.18
CA PHE A 160 21.55 21.83 9.00
C PHE A 160 21.32 22.64 7.73
N ALA A 161 20.17 23.28 7.56
CA ALA A 161 19.89 24.11 6.38
C ALA A 161 20.91 25.25 6.25
N SER A 162 21.25 25.91 7.35
CA SER A 162 22.10 27.12 7.37
C SER A 162 23.61 26.84 7.26
N ALA A 163 24.11 25.79 7.91
CA ALA A 163 25.55 25.53 7.97
C ALA A 163 26.07 24.96 6.64
N PRO A 164 27.22 25.43 6.12
CA PRO A 164 27.81 24.86 4.90
C PRO A 164 28.25 23.41 5.12
N ASP A 165 28.88 23.15 6.27
CA ASP A 165 29.36 21.84 6.69
C ASP A 165 28.41 21.26 7.75
N ALA A 166 27.59 20.29 7.37
CA ALA A 166 26.64 19.70 8.30
C ALA A 166 26.40 18.20 8.08
N ALA A 167 26.11 17.47 9.14
CA ALA A 167 25.60 16.11 9.06
C ALA A 167 24.43 15.88 10.03
N ILE A 168 23.49 15.03 9.61
CA ILE A 168 22.38 14.52 10.42
C ILE A 168 22.66 13.05 10.69
N VAL A 169 22.74 12.72 11.96
CA VAL A 169 23.16 11.41 12.46
C VAL A 169 22.07 10.89 13.40
N PHE A 170 21.70 9.62 13.26
CA PHE A 170 20.79 8.93 14.16
C PHE A 170 21.55 7.93 15.01
N LYS A 171 21.43 8.04 16.33
CA LYS A 171 21.97 7.07 17.30
C LYS A 171 20.83 6.26 17.90
N SER A 172 20.85 4.96 17.64
CA SER A 172 19.86 4.03 18.17
C SER A 172 20.05 3.81 19.67
N THR A 173 18.93 3.87 20.40
CA THR A 173 18.92 3.59 21.84
C THR A 173 18.94 2.09 22.18
N SER A 174 18.57 1.21 21.24
CA SER A 174 18.49 -0.23 21.49
C SER A 174 19.84 -0.93 21.39
N ASP A 175 20.64 -0.58 20.39
CA ASP A 175 21.92 -1.25 20.07
C ASP A 175 23.11 -0.28 20.08
N GLY A 176 22.89 1.03 20.17
CA GLY A 176 23.95 2.04 20.16
C GLY A 176 24.53 2.34 18.77
N VAL A 177 24.00 1.74 17.70
CA VAL A 177 24.49 1.93 16.33
C VAL A 177 24.19 3.35 15.84
N ILE A 178 25.12 3.90 15.07
CA ILE A 178 25.08 5.26 14.52
C ILE A 178 24.82 5.18 13.00
N TYR A 179 23.78 5.84 12.53
CA TYR A 179 23.41 5.94 11.11
C TYR A 179 23.56 7.38 10.63
N VAL A 180 24.00 7.59 9.39
CA VAL A 180 24.06 8.93 8.79
C VAL A 180 22.86 9.11 7.86
N LEU A 181 21.94 10.01 8.24
CA LEU A 181 20.74 10.30 7.45
C LEU A 181 21.03 11.23 6.27
N ALA A 182 21.88 12.24 6.49
CA ALA A 182 22.30 13.18 5.47
C ALA A 182 23.61 13.86 5.85
N ALA A 183 24.41 14.24 4.86
CA ALA A 183 25.62 15.04 5.07
C ALA A 183 25.86 16.00 3.90
N LYS A 184 26.50 17.13 4.18
CA LYS A 184 26.94 18.13 3.18
C LYS A 184 28.23 18.83 3.60
N GLY A 185 28.83 19.55 2.65
CA GLY A 185 30.10 20.25 2.86
C GLY A 185 31.23 19.25 3.14
N ALA A 186 32.01 19.52 4.17
CA ALA A 186 33.11 18.66 4.63
C ALA A 186 32.67 17.26 5.07
N PHE A 187 31.40 17.08 5.44
CA PHE A 187 30.87 15.79 5.90
C PHE A 187 30.31 14.90 4.79
N GLU A 188 30.16 15.39 3.57
CA GLU A 188 29.63 14.63 2.43
C GLU A 188 30.29 13.23 2.24
N PRO A 189 31.61 13.04 2.45
CA PRO A 189 32.24 11.73 2.35
C PRO A 189 31.61 10.64 3.24
N LEU A 190 30.90 11.00 4.32
CA LEU A 190 30.16 10.05 5.16
C LEU A 190 29.00 9.36 4.42
N THR A 191 28.50 10.00 3.37
CA THR A 191 27.38 9.53 2.54
C THR A 191 27.80 9.17 1.11
N ALA A 192 29.04 9.46 0.74
CA ALA A 192 29.54 9.21 -0.60
C ALA A 192 29.56 7.70 -0.92
N GLY A 193 28.96 7.31 -2.04
CA GLY A 193 28.89 5.91 -2.49
C GLY A 193 27.66 5.14 -2.00
N PHE A 194 26.75 5.77 -1.26
CA PHE A 194 25.46 5.19 -0.85
C PHE A 194 24.31 5.79 -1.67
N ASP A 195 23.38 4.95 -2.14
CA ASP A 195 22.09 5.41 -2.65
C ASP A 195 21.14 5.49 -1.46
N ILE A 196 21.16 6.64 -0.78
CA ILE A 196 20.40 6.86 0.46
C ILE A 196 18.91 6.80 0.15
N ASP A 197 18.25 5.78 0.70
CA ASP A 197 16.80 5.60 0.70
C ASP A 197 16.28 5.71 2.13
N LEU A 198 15.69 6.86 2.46
CA LEU A 198 15.16 7.10 3.80
C LEU A 198 13.94 6.22 4.13
N ASP A 199 13.43 5.42 3.20
CA ASP A 199 12.43 4.39 3.51
C ASP A 199 13.03 3.07 4.01
N ASN A 200 14.35 2.90 3.94
CA ASN A 200 15.06 1.70 4.40
C ASN A 200 16.32 2.03 5.21
N TRP A 201 16.38 1.55 6.46
CA TRP A 201 17.54 1.69 7.35
C TRP A 201 18.82 1.04 6.79
N GLU A 202 18.69 -0.02 5.98
CA GLU A 202 19.83 -0.75 5.40
C GLU A 202 20.54 0.03 4.29
N SER A 203 19.88 1.05 3.72
CA SER A 203 20.48 1.91 2.70
C SER A 203 21.45 2.94 3.28
N LEU A 204 21.43 3.12 4.61
CA LEU A 204 22.14 4.20 5.28
C LEU A 204 23.55 3.78 5.69
N PRO A 205 24.55 4.68 5.60
CA PRO A 205 25.87 4.46 6.20
C PRO A 205 25.72 4.18 7.70
N LEU A 206 26.28 3.05 8.15
CA LEU A 206 26.18 2.57 9.52
C LEU A 206 27.56 2.47 10.18
N PHE A 207 27.64 2.91 11.44
CA PHE A 207 28.82 2.86 12.28
C PHE A 207 28.48 2.17 13.60
N PRO A 208 29.03 0.98 13.88
CA PRO A 208 28.72 0.22 15.09
C PRO A 208 29.14 0.87 16.42
N SER A 209 29.98 1.91 16.39
CA SER A 209 30.47 2.60 17.59
C SER A 209 30.97 4.01 17.29
N GLU A 210 31.08 4.85 18.34
CA GLU A 210 31.68 6.19 18.28
C GLU A 210 33.12 6.14 17.77
N THR A 211 33.89 5.11 18.11
CA THR A 211 35.27 4.96 17.65
C THR A 211 35.36 4.83 16.14
N LEU A 212 34.48 4.01 15.54
CA LEU A 212 34.42 3.84 14.08
C LEU A 212 33.88 5.09 13.39
N PHE A 213 32.87 5.73 13.97
CA PHE A 213 32.37 7.02 13.47
C PHE A 213 33.45 8.10 13.51
N LYS A 214 34.17 8.24 14.63
CA LYS A 214 35.32 9.16 14.78
C LYS A 214 36.44 8.85 13.79
N THR A 215 36.69 7.58 13.49
CA THR A 215 37.67 7.18 12.46
C THR A 215 37.24 7.63 11.07
N ALA A 216 35.94 7.57 10.75
CA ALA A 216 35.43 8.08 9.48
C ALA A 216 35.56 9.60 9.34
N LEU A 217 35.65 10.34 10.46
CA LEU A 217 35.87 11.79 10.49
C LEU A 217 37.34 12.20 10.40
N LYS A 218 38.29 11.26 10.32
CA LYS A 218 39.73 11.57 10.36
C LYS A 218 40.21 12.47 9.21
N ASP A 219 39.58 12.33 8.05
CA ASP A 219 39.94 13.04 6.81
C ASP A 219 39.03 14.26 6.57
N VAL A 220 38.17 14.60 7.54
CA VAL A 220 37.27 15.76 7.47
C VAL A 220 38.03 17.00 7.92
N ASN A 221 38.11 18.00 7.03
CA ASN A 221 38.67 19.31 7.34
C ASN A 221 37.56 20.36 7.36
N ILE A 222 37.62 21.29 8.31
CA ILE A 222 36.61 22.35 8.50
C ILE A 222 37.27 23.73 8.60
N VAL A 223 36.48 24.77 8.35
CA VAL A 223 36.92 26.16 8.55
C VAL A 223 36.80 26.55 10.03
N GLY A 224 37.95 26.87 10.63
CA GLY A 224 38.04 27.28 12.04
C GLY A 224 37.30 28.59 12.35
N ALA A 225 36.91 28.76 13.61
CA ALA A 225 36.05 29.86 14.06
C ALA A 225 36.59 31.26 13.71
N ALA A 226 37.91 31.44 13.72
CA ALA A 226 38.57 32.71 13.43
C ALA A 226 38.46 33.17 11.96
N HIS A 227 38.17 32.24 11.04
CA HIS A 227 38.12 32.49 9.59
C HIS A 227 36.69 32.40 9.03
N ARG A 228 35.71 32.12 9.88
CA ARG A 228 34.30 31.99 9.49
C ARG A 228 33.66 33.35 9.26
N GLU A 229 32.87 33.46 8.21
CA GLU A 229 32.04 34.65 8.00
C GLU A 229 30.88 34.69 9.00
N THR A 230 30.74 35.84 9.67
CA THR A 230 29.66 36.09 10.63
C THR A 230 28.59 36.94 9.95
N GLY A 231 27.38 36.39 9.80
CA GLY A 231 26.30 37.10 9.10
C GLY A 231 25.06 36.24 8.83
N ALA A 232 24.06 36.85 8.21
CA ALA A 232 22.80 36.20 7.80
C ALA A 232 22.89 35.51 6.42
N ALA A 233 23.94 35.83 5.65
CA ALA A 233 24.21 35.22 4.36
C ALA A 233 24.71 33.79 4.53
N VAL A 234 24.24 32.94 3.63
CA VAL A 234 24.41 31.48 3.67
C VAL A 234 24.87 30.96 2.31
N ASP A 235 25.54 29.83 2.33
CA ASP A 235 25.93 29.11 1.12
C ASP A 235 24.72 28.33 0.57
N LEU A 236 24.51 28.38 -0.74
CA LEU A 236 23.46 27.63 -1.44
C LEU A 236 23.94 26.28 -2.00
N GLY A 237 25.23 25.95 -1.85
CA GLY A 237 25.79 24.66 -2.24
C GLY A 237 27.04 24.79 -3.11
N ARG A 238 27.71 23.67 -3.39
CA ARG A 238 29.00 23.67 -4.08
C ARG A 238 28.91 24.19 -5.51
N ALA A 239 27.83 23.84 -6.22
CA ALA A 239 27.61 24.33 -7.58
C ALA A 239 27.49 25.86 -7.63
N TRP A 240 26.77 26.44 -6.67
CA TRP A 240 26.64 27.89 -6.53
C TRP A 240 27.98 28.53 -6.17
N GLN A 241 28.64 28.01 -5.14
CA GLN A 241 29.92 28.55 -4.67
C GLN A 241 31.03 28.46 -5.73
N ALA A 242 31.09 27.35 -6.48
CA ALA A 242 32.07 27.18 -7.56
C ALA A 242 31.86 28.16 -8.71
N LYS A 243 30.60 28.54 -9.00
CA LYS A 243 30.26 29.44 -10.11
C LYS A 243 30.31 30.92 -9.72
N HIS A 244 29.84 31.27 -8.52
CA HIS A 244 29.65 32.66 -8.08
C HIS A 244 30.61 33.12 -6.99
N GLY A 245 31.20 32.20 -6.21
CA GLY A 245 32.13 32.54 -5.12
C GLY A 245 31.53 33.51 -4.08
N CYS A 246 30.23 33.40 -3.78
CA CYS A 246 29.54 34.34 -2.91
C CYS A 246 28.45 33.67 -2.08
N LEU A 247 28.22 34.21 -0.88
CA LEU A 247 27.09 33.85 -0.03
C LEU A 247 25.85 34.65 -0.43
N VAL A 248 24.68 34.11 -0.11
CA VAL A 248 23.39 34.72 -0.44
C VAL A 248 22.67 35.14 0.82
N ASP A 249 22.32 36.42 0.90
CA ASP A 249 21.39 36.95 1.88
C ASP A 249 19.95 36.76 1.36
N ILE A 250 19.27 35.73 1.85
CA ILE A 250 17.93 35.33 1.41
C ILE A 250 16.91 36.43 1.72
N ASP A 251 17.06 37.12 2.84
CA ASP A 251 16.10 38.13 3.28
C ASP A 251 16.19 39.35 2.36
N LEU A 252 17.42 39.74 1.98
CA LEU A 252 17.64 40.78 0.95
C LEU A 252 17.17 40.33 -0.45
N LEU A 253 17.47 39.09 -0.85
CA LEU A 253 17.08 38.55 -2.16
C LEU A 253 15.55 38.58 -2.34
N LEU A 254 14.79 38.13 -1.35
CA LEU A 254 13.33 38.04 -1.46
C LEU A 254 12.63 39.38 -1.20
N ALA A 255 13.14 40.23 -0.30
CA ALA A 255 12.46 41.46 0.09
C ALA A 255 12.83 42.68 -0.77
N GLN A 256 14.05 42.74 -1.32
CA GLN A 256 14.59 43.95 -1.95
C GLN A 256 14.92 43.78 -3.44
N VAL A 257 15.04 42.55 -3.93
CA VAL A 257 15.44 42.28 -5.32
C VAL A 257 14.24 41.81 -6.12
N LEU A 258 13.84 42.62 -7.10
CA LEU A 258 12.83 42.20 -8.07
C LEU A 258 13.39 41.06 -8.93
N PRO A 259 12.68 39.94 -9.13
CA PRO A 259 13.17 38.83 -9.94
C PRO A 259 13.57 39.24 -11.36
N GLN A 260 12.91 40.26 -11.93
CA GLN A 260 13.20 40.78 -13.26
C GLN A 260 14.54 41.54 -13.35
N SER A 261 15.08 41.97 -12.20
CA SER A 261 16.36 42.67 -12.12
C SER A 261 17.57 41.74 -12.03
N ILE A 262 17.35 40.44 -11.80
CA ILE A 262 18.41 39.42 -11.82
C ILE A 262 18.69 39.02 -13.28
N SER A 263 19.98 38.88 -13.61
CA SER A 263 20.41 38.38 -14.91
C SER A 263 19.82 36.99 -15.18
N GLN A 264 19.53 36.66 -16.45
CA GLN A 264 18.91 35.37 -16.77
C GLN A 264 19.77 34.18 -16.32
N ASP A 265 21.09 34.29 -16.45
CA ASP A 265 22.03 33.25 -16.05
C ASP A 265 22.05 33.07 -14.52
N ASP A 266 22.14 34.16 -13.75
CA ASP A 266 22.07 34.10 -12.28
C ASP A 266 20.75 33.51 -11.79
N PHE A 267 19.65 33.86 -12.47
CA PHE A 267 18.34 33.35 -12.11
C PHE A 267 18.24 31.86 -12.41
N LEU A 268 18.70 31.40 -13.58
CA LEU A 268 18.76 29.97 -13.90
C LEU A 268 19.63 29.20 -12.91
N ASP A 269 20.76 29.76 -12.48
CA ASP A 269 21.62 29.15 -11.46
C ASP A 269 20.93 29.02 -10.11
N LEU A 270 20.13 30.02 -9.69
CA LEU A 270 19.29 29.91 -8.49
C LEU A 270 18.22 28.81 -8.62
N LEU A 271 17.79 28.50 -9.84
CA LEU A 271 16.82 27.44 -10.12
C LEU A 271 17.47 26.07 -10.35
N GLU A 272 18.80 25.96 -10.38
CA GLU A 272 19.47 24.66 -10.48
C GLU A 272 19.14 23.78 -9.29
N GLU A 273 19.06 22.47 -9.52
CA GLU A 273 18.40 21.55 -8.58
C GLU A 273 19.00 21.59 -7.16
N GLU A 274 20.34 21.49 -7.05
CA GLU A 274 21.04 21.57 -5.76
C GLU A 274 20.84 22.93 -5.08
N THR A 275 21.03 24.02 -5.84
CA THR A 275 20.98 25.40 -5.33
C THR A 275 19.57 25.76 -4.87
N PHE A 276 18.57 25.40 -5.67
CA PHE A 276 17.17 25.64 -5.36
C PHE A 276 16.69 24.84 -4.16
N ASN A 277 17.11 23.59 -4.02
CA ASN A 277 16.75 22.76 -2.87
C ASN A 277 17.29 23.36 -1.56
N SER A 278 18.55 23.82 -1.57
CA SER A 278 19.13 24.57 -0.43
C SER A 278 18.33 25.84 -0.14
N LEU A 279 18.06 26.66 -1.16
CA LEU A 279 17.29 27.89 -1.04
C LEU A 279 15.89 27.65 -0.48
N ALA A 280 15.17 26.64 -0.99
CA ALA A 280 13.82 26.32 -0.59
C ALA A 280 13.76 25.74 0.83
N LEU A 281 14.74 24.90 1.23
CA LEU A 281 14.86 24.40 2.59
C LEU A 281 15.17 25.53 3.59
N LEU A 282 16.06 26.45 3.22
CA LEU A 282 16.34 27.66 3.99
C LEU A 282 15.09 28.55 4.12
N CYS A 283 14.35 28.76 3.03
CA CYS A 283 13.10 29.52 3.07
C CYS A 283 12.04 28.84 3.95
N LYS A 284 11.92 27.50 3.91
CA LYS A 284 11.01 26.75 4.78
C LYS A 284 11.37 26.93 6.24
N THR A 285 12.63 26.70 6.59
CA THR A 285 13.11 26.80 7.98
C THR A 285 13.10 28.23 8.51
N ARG A 286 13.11 29.26 7.65
CA ARG A 286 12.96 30.68 8.04
C ARG A 286 11.52 31.22 7.94
N GLY A 287 10.57 30.45 7.41
CA GLY A 287 9.19 30.90 7.20
C GLY A 287 8.98 31.83 5.99
N HIS A 288 9.91 31.85 5.03
CA HIS A 288 9.87 32.65 3.79
C HIS A 288 9.38 31.88 2.55
N LEU A 289 8.88 30.65 2.73
CA LEU A 289 8.43 29.81 1.62
C LEU A 289 7.31 30.45 0.76
N PRO A 290 6.31 31.16 1.34
CA PRO A 290 5.33 31.93 0.56
C PRO A 290 5.97 33.06 -0.26
N ALA A 291 6.94 33.78 0.31
CA ALA A 291 7.63 34.87 -0.37
C ALA A 291 8.45 34.34 -1.57
N LEU A 292 9.12 33.18 -1.42
CA LEU A 292 9.85 32.54 -2.52
C LEU A 292 8.89 32.13 -3.65
N ARG A 293 7.70 31.62 -3.34
CA ARG A 293 6.66 31.31 -4.34
C ARG A 293 6.28 32.58 -5.12
N ASP A 294 5.90 33.64 -4.42
CA ASP A 294 5.45 34.88 -5.04
C ASP A 294 6.56 35.49 -5.92
N TRP A 295 7.81 35.39 -5.45
CA TRP A 295 9.01 35.82 -6.17
C TRP A 295 9.21 35.03 -7.48
N LEU A 296 9.07 33.71 -7.48
CA LEU A 296 9.12 32.89 -8.70
C LEU A 296 7.96 33.19 -9.66
N VAL A 297 6.75 33.32 -9.14
CA VAL A 297 5.55 33.64 -9.94
C VAL A 297 5.70 35.00 -10.63
N ALA A 298 6.32 35.98 -9.95
CA ALA A 298 6.59 37.30 -10.53
C ALA A 298 7.58 37.26 -11.72
N ARG A 299 8.52 36.30 -11.76
CA ARG A 299 9.43 36.08 -12.91
C ARG A 299 8.87 35.14 -13.97
N LYS A 300 7.82 34.38 -13.66
CA LYS A 300 7.19 33.46 -14.61
C LYS A 300 6.71 34.26 -15.81
N GLU A 301 7.49 34.21 -16.89
CA GLU A 301 7.09 34.79 -18.16
C GLU A 301 5.77 34.16 -18.54
N ARG A 302 4.75 35.00 -18.74
CA ARG A 302 3.48 34.55 -19.27
C ARG A 302 3.80 34.06 -20.68
N ALA A 303 3.87 32.74 -20.88
CA ALA A 303 3.79 32.19 -22.21
C ALA A 303 2.59 32.87 -22.87
N SER A 304 2.81 33.56 -23.99
CA SER A 304 1.72 34.09 -24.79
C SER A 304 0.92 32.88 -25.25
N VAL A 305 -0.15 32.55 -24.52
CA VAL A 305 -0.95 31.38 -24.84
C VAL A 305 -1.56 31.63 -26.21
N VAL A 306 -1.12 30.89 -27.22
CA VAL A 306 -1.71 30.93 -28.55
C VAL A 306 -2.99 30.12 -28.51
N GLU A 307 -4.04 30.72 -27.95
CA GLU A 307 -5.35 30.08 -27.86
C GLU A 307 -5.87 29.75 -29.28
N ILE A 308 -6.41 28.54 -29.45
CA ILE A 308 -7.30 28.24 -30.58
C ILE A 308 -8.56 29.07 -30.35
N ARG A 309 -8.60 30.23 -31.01
CA ARG A 309 -9.71 31.19 -30.92
C ARG A 309 -10.67 30.95 -32.06
N ASP A 310 -11.94 31.18 -31.79
CA ASP A 310 -12.95 31.21 -32.83
C ASP A 310 -12.92 32.54 -33.59
N VAL A 311 -11.91 32.71 -34.46
CA VAL A 311 -11.74 33.94 -35.26
C VAL A 311 -12.73 34.03 -36.42
N ALA A 312 -13.33 32.90 -36.81
CA ALA A 312 -14.24 32.80 -37.94
C ALA A 312 -15.71 32.50 -37.56
N GLY A 313 -16.06 32.53 -36.27
CA GLY A 313 -17.45 32.43 -35.79
C GLY A 313 -18.09 31.04 -35.92
N ALA A 314 -17.29 29.98 -35.80
CA ALA A 314 -17.75 28.60 -35.77
C ALA A 314 -18.82 28.33 -34.68
N ALA A 315 -18.70 28.94 -33.51
CA ALA A 315 -19.69 28.83 -32.44
C ALA A 315 -21.06 29.38 -32.89
N ASP A 316 -21.11 30.59 -33.45
CA ASP A 316 -22.37 31.17 -33.93
C ASP A 316 -23.01 30.32 -35.04
N ILE A 317 -22.19 29.73 -35.91
CA ILE A 317 -22.66 28.81 -36.96
C ILE A 317 -23.24 27.52 -36.34
N LEU A 318 -22.60 26.97 -35.31
CA LEU A 318 -23.12 25.82 -34.55
C LEU A 318 -24.44 26.14 -33.85
N GLN A 319 -24.61 27.37 -33.34
CA GLN A 319 -25.87 27.79 -32.70
C GLN A 319 -27.00 27.83 -33.73
N GLN A 320 -26.72 28.31 -34.94
CA GLN A 320 -27.69 28.30 -36.05
C GLN A 320 -28.03 26.87 -36.48
N LEU A 321 -27.06 25.96 -36.48
CA LEU A 321 -27.26 24.53 -36.77
C LEU A 321 -28.05 23.80 -35.68
N ARG A 322 -28.06 24.26 -34.42
CA ARG A 322 -28.91 23.70 -33.34
C ARG A 322 -30.40 24.05 -33.50
N GLY A 323 -30.75 25.09 -34.28
CA GLY A 323 -32.14 25.51 -34.51
C GLY A 323 -32.87 26.02 -33.26
N SER A 324 -34.16 26.33 -33.39
CA SER A 324 -35.03 26.87 -32.32
C SER A 324 -35.45 25.84 -31.25
N GLY A 325 -34.80 24.69 -31.18
CA GLY A 325 -35.08 23.63 -30.20
C GLY A 325 -36.25 22.69 -30.55
N ASP A 326 -36.86 22.83 -31.73
CA ASP A 326 -37.88 21.90 -32.23
C ASP A 326 -37.24 20.83 -33.13
N PRO A 327 -37.12 19.56 -32.68
CA PRO A 327 -36.53 18.48 -33.46
C PRO A 327 -37.34 18.08 -34.70
N SER A 328 -38.55 18.60 -34.88
CA SER A 328 -39.42 18.29 -36.02
C SER A 328 -39.24 19.21 -37.23
N GLN A 329 -38.48 20.30 -37.11
CA GLN A 329 -38.23 21.23 -38.22
C GLN A 329 -36.77 21.16 -38.69
N PRO A 330 -36.51 20.76 -39.96
CA PRO A 330 -35.17 20.79 -40.51
C PRO A 330 -34.65 22.23 -40.60
N VAL A 331 -33.41 22.44 -40.15
CA VAL A 331 -32.75 23.74 -40.23
C VAL A 331 -32.63 24.17 -41.70
N VAL A 332 -33.32 25.24 -42.08
CA VAL A 332 -33.30 25.79 -43.43
C VAL A 332 -31.88 26.26 -43.76
N GLY A 333 -31.28 25.68 -44.79
CA GLY A 333 -29.91 26.01 -45.22
C GLY A 333 -28.80 25.28 -44.45
N ALA A 334 -29.10 24.16 -43.78
CA ALA A 334 -28.13 23.37 -43.01
C ALA A 334 -26.82 23.05 -43.78
N ASP A 335 -26.90 22.69 -45.06
CA ASP A 335 -25.70 22.36 -45.84
C ASP A 335 -24.82 23.58 -46.12
N SER A 336 -25.43 24.75 -46.30
CA SER A 336 -24.69 26.02 -46.41
C SER A 336 -24.01 26.37 -45.09
N LEU A 337 -24.71 26.18 -43.96
CA LEU A 337 -24.14 26.38 -42.62
C LEU A 337 -23.00 25.40 -42.33
N ARG A 338 -23.12 24.12 -42.71
CA ARG A 338 -22.04 23.12 -42.61
C ARG A 338 -20.82 23.50 -43.45
N GLN A 339 -21.02 24.00 -44.67
CA GLN A 339 -19.92 24.50 -45.49
C GLN A 339 -19.22 25.70 -44.87
N LYS A 340 -19.99 26.66 -44.32
CA LYS A 340 -19.43 27.79 -43.56
C LYS A 340 -18.67 27.33 -42.31
N LEU A 341 -19.19 26.32 -41.61
CA LEU A 341 -18.55 25.75 -40.43
C LEU A 341 -17.18 25.13 -40.77
N ARG A 342 -17.10 24.36 -41.86
CA ARG A 342 -15.82 23.81 -42.35
C ARG A 342 -14.81 24.91 -42.70
N ALA A 343 -15.25 25.96 -43.39
CA ALA A 343 -14.40 27.10 -43.70
C ALA A 343 -13.93 27.85 -42.43
N ALA A 344 -14.82 28.02 -41.44
CA ALA A 344 -14.48 28.64 -40.17
C ALA A 344 -13.46 27.82 -39.37
N HIS A 345 -13.64 26.50 -39.32
CA HIS A 345 -12.70 25.56 -38.73
C HIS A 345 -11.31 25.61 -39.38
N GLN A 346 -11.25 25.65 -40.70
CA GLN A 346 -9.98 25.80 -41.43
C GLN A 346 -9.29 27.13 -41.09
N SER A 347 -10.04 28.23 -41.08
CA SER A 347 -9.50 29.55 -40.76
C SER A 347 -8.99 29.66 -39.31
N ASN A 348 -9.71 29.08 -38.34
CA ASN A 348 -9.28 29.01 -36.95
C ASN A 348 -7.97 28.22 -36.79
N LEU A 349 -7.80 27.14 -37.56
CA LEU A 349 -6.58 26.32 -37.57
C LEU A 349 -5.40 27.06 -38.22
N GLU A 350 -5.62 27.79 -39.31
CA GLU A 350 -4.58 28.58 -39.99
C GLU A 350 -4.07 29.73 -39.12
N ASP A 351 -4.98 30.47 -38.47
CA ASP A 351 -4.63 31.55 -37.54
C ASP A 351 -3.91 31.01 -36.29
N TYR A 352 -4.28 29.81 -35.83
CA TYR A 352 -3.53 29.10 -34.80
C TYR A 352 -2.09 28.78 -35.27
N ARG A 353 -1.92 28.16 -36.44
CA ARG A 353 -0.60 27.81 -37.00
C ARG A 353 0.30 29.02 -37.17
N ALA A 354 -0.25 30.13 -37.69
CA ALA A 354 0.49 31.37 -37.87
C ALA A 354 1.05 31.91 -36.55
N ARG A 355 0.25 31.84 -35.48
CA ARG A 355 0.64 32.33 -34.15
C ARG A 355 1.59 31.36 -33.44
N LEU A 356 1.41 30.04 -33.60
CA LEU A 356 2.31 29.03 -33.05
C LEU A 356 3.73 29.18 -33.63
N ASN A 357 3.83 29.34 -34.95
CA ASN A 357 5.11 29.53 -35.65
C ASN A 357 5.81 30.84 -35.28
N SER A 358 5.08 31.82 -34.74
CA SER A 358 5.63 33.10 -34.29
C SER A 358 6.13 33.08 -32.84
N GLN A 359 5.87 32.00 -32.09
CA GLN A 359 6.15 31.94 -30.66
C GLN A 359 7.56 31.40 -30.37
N THR A 360 8.35 32.20 -29.66
CA THR A 360 9.62 31.75 -29.07
C THR A 360 9.33 31.16 -27.68
N VAL A 361 9.58 29.86 -27.50
CA VAL A 361 9.43 29.19 -26.21
C VAL A 361 10.52 29.70 -25.27
N SER A 362 10.12 30.32 -24.15
CA SER A 362 11.06 30.78 -23.14
C SER A 362 11.78 29.57 -22.50
N PRO A 363 13.12 29.52 -22.51
CA PRO A 363 13.87 28.47 -21.85
C PRO A 363 13.71 28.48 -20.33
N LEU A 364 13.19 29.58 -19.75
CA LEU A 364 13.05 29.77 -18.30
C LEU A 364 11.85 29.04 -17.69
N LEU A 365 10.77 28.89 -18.48
CA LEU A 365 9.48 28.41 -17.99
C LEU A 365 9.51 26.98 -17.40
N PRO A 366 10.23 26.00 -17.99
CA PRO A 366 10.34 24.66 -17.40
C PRO A 366 11.00 24.68 -16.02
N HIS A 367 12.06 25.47 -15.83
CA HIS A 367 12.79 25.58 -14.56
C HIS A 367 11.91 26.19 -13.46
N VAL A 368 11.21 27.30 -13.76
CA VAL A 368 10.30 27.94 -12.80
C VAL A 368 9.19 27.01 -12.36
N ASN A 369 8.58 26.27 -13.29
CA ASN A 369 7.52 25.31 -12.96
C ASN A 369 8.02 24.15 -12.09
N ARG A 370 9.24 23.62 -12.36
CA ARG A 370 9.89 22.62 -11.50
C ARG A 370 10.07 23.14 -10.07
N CYS A 371 10.59 24.36 -9.94
CA CYS A 371 10.83 25.01 -8.64
C CYS A 371 9.53 25.27 -7.86
N LEU A 372 8.45 25.70 -8.53
CA LEU A 372 7.13 25.86 -7.90
C LEU A 372 6.55 24.54 -7.41
N ALA A 373 6.76 23.44 -8.16
CA ALA A 373 6.38 22.10 -7.73
C ALA A 373 7.17 21.67 -6.47
N ALA A 374 8.48 21.91 -6.43
CA ALA A 374 9.33 21.64 -5.28
C ALA A 374 8.95 22.46 -4.03
N ILE A 375 8.54 23.72 -4.18
CA ILE A 375 8.01 24.52 -3.05
C ILE A 375 6.73 23.90 -2.49
N THR A 376 5.80 23.53 -3.36
CA THR A 376 4.51 22.94 -2.97
C THR A 376 4.73 21.60 -2.26
N ALA A 377 5.71 20.83 -2.73
CA ALA A 377 6.16 19.62 -2.08
C ALA A 377 6.67 19.87 -0.64
N LEU A 378 7.55 20.85 -0.48
CA LEU A 378 8.13 21.22 0.81
C LEU A 378 7.08 21.76 1.79
N GLU A 379 6.06 22.47 1.33
CA GLU A 379 4.96 22.94 2.21
C GLU A 379 4.14 21.81 2.81
N LYS A 380 3.92 20.73 2.04
CA LYS A 380 3.18 19.56 2.51
C LYS A 380 4.02 18.68 3.42
N ALA A 381 5.33 18.64 3.20
CA ALA A 381 6.24 17.88 4.05
C ALA A 381 6.26 18.47 5.47
N GLY A 382 6.27 17.60 6.47
CA GLY A 382 6.52 17.99 7.86
C GLY A 382 7.99 18.39 8.07
N TYR A 383 8.46 18.24 9.30
CA TYR A 383 9.88 18.31 9.65
C TYR A 383 10.43 16.91 9.99
N ALA A 384 9.88 15.87 9.36
CA ALA A 384 10.46 14.54 9.42
C ALA A 384 11.61 14.42 8.40
N ALA A 385 12.39 13.34 8.48
CA ALA A 385 13.56 13.15 7.63
C ALA A 385 13.20 13.04 6.14
N ASP A 386 11.95 12.73 5.79
CA ASP A 386 11.40 12.77 4.43
C ASP A 386 11.58 14.13 3.72
N ILE A 387 11.71 15.23 4.47
CA ILE A 387 12.06 16.56 3.94
C ILE A 387 13.44 16.60 3.26
N LEU A 388 14.33 15.67 3.63
CA LEU A 388 15.68 15.52 3.08
C LEU A 388 15.71 14.63 1.84
N ASP A 389 14.66 13.84 1.60
CA ASP A 389 14.60 12.92 0.47
C ASP A 389 14.51 13.72 -0.84
N ARG A 390 15.64 13.70 -1.56
CA ARG A 390 15.83 14.35 -2.86
C ARG A 390 14.96 13.74 -3.97
N ARG A 391 14.15 12.71 -3.70
CA ARG A 391 13.38 11.98 -4.70
C ARG A 391 11.90 11.83 -4.41
N SER A 392 11.30 12.73 -3.64
CA SER A 392 9.85 12.76 -3.47
C SER A 392 9.12 13.25 -4.73
N ASN A 393 9.14 12.42 -5.78
CA ASN A 393 8.13 12.36 -6.84
C ASN A 393 6.72 12.32 -6.22
N ARG A 394 6.57 11.85 -4.98
CA ARG A 394 5.33 11.87 -4.20
C ARG A 394 4.85 13.29 -3.92
N ALA A 395 5.74 14.25 -3.71
CA ALA A 395 5.40 15.64 -3.47
C ALA A 395 5.27 16.47 -4.77
N MET A 396 5.89 16.02 -5.87
CA MET A 396 5.52 16.47 -7.24
C MET A 396 4.07 16.11 -7.63
N ARG A 397 3.42 15.15 -6.94
CA ARG A 397 2.00 14.80 -7.15
C ARG A 397 1.00 15.87 -6.71
N ALA A 398 1.50 16.96 -6.11
CA ALA A 398 0.70 18.06 -5.59
C ALA A 398 0.54 19.25 -6.56
N ALA A 399 1.13 19.21 -7.76
CA ALA A 399 0.92 20.27 -8.73
C ALA A 399 -0.57 20.29 -9.14
N VAL A 400 -1.25 21.38 -8.82
CA VAL A 400 -2.61 21.64 -9.32
C VAL A 400 -2.47 22.13 -10.75
N VAL A 401 -2.85 21.28 -11.70
CA VAL A 401 -3.12 21.66 -13.08
C VAL A 401 -4.32 22.59 -13.06
N SER A 402 -4.08 23.86 -13.35
CA SER A 402 -5.14 24.85 -13.53
C SER A 402 -5.79 24.70 -14.91
N SER A 403 -7.01 25.22 -15.08
CA SER A 403 -7.63 25.32 -16.40
C SER A 403 -6.72 26.10 -17.38
N THR A 404 -6.02 27.11 -16.88
CA THR A 404 -5.04 27.88 -17.65
C THR A 404 -3.87 27.02 -18.15
N ASP A 405 -3.45 25.99 -17.39
CA ASP A 405 -2.41 25.06 -17.85
C ASP A 405 -2.94 24.11 -18.93
N VAL A 406 -4.22 23.73 -18.89
CA VAL A 406 -4.88 22.96 -19.96
C VAL A 406 -4.98 23.80 -21.22
N ASP A 407 -5.46 25.05 -21.10
CA ASP A 407 -5.57 26.00 -22.22
C ASP A 407 -4.20 26.31 -22.84
N GLN A 408 -3.15 26.39 -22.02
CA GLN A 408 -1.75 26.50 -22.46
C GLN A 408 -1.25 25.31 -23.25
N GLN A 409 -1.69 24.10 -22.94
CA GLN A 409 -1.29 22.90 -23.69
C GLN A 409 -2.21 22.66 -24.89
N LEU A 410 -3.46 23.09 -24.85
CA LEU A 410 -4.35 23.13 -26.02
C LEU A 410 -3.70 23.94 -27.14
N ALA A 411 -3.07 25.06 -26.75
CA ALA A 411 -2.29 25.94 -27.62
C ALA A 411 -1.00 25.33 -28.21
N ALA A 412 -0.62 24.11 -27.82
CA ALA A 412 0.59 23.45 -28.30
C ALA A 412 0.31 22.06 -28.93
N LEU A 413 -0.97 21.66 -29.02
CA LEU A 413 -1.39 20.39 -29.61
C LEU A 413 -0.89 20.25 -31.05
N ASN A 414 -0.41 19.05 -31.38
CA ASN A 414 -0.09 18.69 -32.76
C ASN A 414 -1.32 18.01 -33.40
N LEU A 415 -1.98 18.75 -34.29
CA LEU A 415 -3.19 18.34 -35.01
C LEU A 415 -2.97 18.29 -36.54
N ASP A 416 -1.71 18.21 -36.98
CA ASP A 416 -1.40 18.24 -38.41
C ASP A 416 -1.93 17.00 -39.16
N ALA A 417 -2.03 17.12 -40.48
CA ALA A 417 -2.62 16.09 -41.33
C ALA A 417 -1.84 14.76 -41.28
N ASP A 418 -0.52 14.85 -41.07
CA ASP A 418 0.44 13.75 -40.96
C ASP A 418 0.54 13.14 -39.56
N VAL A 419 -0.14 13.72 -38.56
CA VAL A 419 -0.22 13.14 -37.22
C VAL A 419 -1.03 11.86 -37.26
N GLU A 420 -0.47 10.81 -36.68
CA GLU A 420 -1.17 9.55 -36.44
C GLU A 420 -2.36 9.80 -35.49
N ALA A 421 -3.57 9.66 -36.02
CA ALA A 421 -4.81 9.96 -35.33
C ALA A 421 -5.96 9.10 -35.87
N HIS A 422 -6.99 8.89 -35.04
CA HIS A 422 -8.24 8.30 -35.51
C HIS A 422 -9.09 9.36 -36.22
N ARG A 423 -9.30 9.13 -37.51
CA ARG A 423 -10.07 10.01 -38.39
C ARG A 423 -11.38 9.36 -38.82
N SER A 424 -12.45 10.14 -38.89
CA SER A 424 -13.77 9.68 -39.33
C SER A 424 -14.61 10.86 -39.83
N THR A 425 -15.85 10.57 -40.27
CA THR A 425 -16.81 11.60 -40.68
C THR A 425 -17.49 12.22 -39.46
N CYS A 426 -17.45 13.54 -39.35
CA CYS A 426 -18.12 14.23 -38.25
C CYS A 426 -19.63 14.39 -38.51
N PRO A 427 -20.53 14.01 -37.59
CA PRO A 427 -21.97 14.11 -37.81
C PRO A 427 -22.51 15.56 -37.76
N ILE A 428 -21.71 16.52 -37.28
CA ILE A 428 -22.09 17.93 -37.18
C ILE A 428 -21.67 18.70 -38.43
N CYS A 429 -20.35 18.81 -38.68
CA CYS A 429 -19.84 19.56 -39.83
C CYS A 429 -19.89 18.77 -41.14
N CYS A 430 -20.14 17.46 -41.08
CA CYS A 430 -20.15 16.55 -42.24
C CYS A 430 -18.84 16.61 -43.05
N ASP A 431 -17.73 16.88 -42.36
CA ASP A 431 -16.41 16.75 -42.94
C ASP A 431 -15.92 15.31 -42.80
N ASP A 432 -15.29 14.82 -43.85
CA ASP A 432 -14.71 13.49 -43.90
C ASP A 432 -13.23 13.58 -43.49
N ASP A 433 -12.69 12.51 -42.92
CA ASP A 433 -11.27 12.41 -42.56
C ASP A 433 -10.76 13.43 -41.51
N VAL A 434 -11.62 13.79 -40.56
CA VAL A 434 -11.29 14.72 -39.47
C VAL A 434 -10.92 13.99 -38.18
N ILE A 435 -10.00 14.58 -37.39
CA ILE A 435 -9.59 14.03 -36.09
C ILE A 435 -10.80 14.02 -35.15
N MET A 436 -11.19 12.82 -34.72
CA MET A 436 -12.31 12.59 -33.82
C MET A 436 -11.93 12.87 -32.37
N SER A 437 -12.91 12.93 -31.47
CA SER A 437 -12.66 13.27 -30.06
C SER A 437 -13.53 12.49 -29.08
N LEU A 438 -13.05 12.41 -27.83
CA LEU A 438 -13.81 11.96 -26.67
C LEU A 438 -14.09 13.16 -25.76
N ALA A 439 -15.37 13.45 -25.52
CA ALA A 439 -15.78 14.48 -24.57
C ALA A 439 -15.90 13.88 -23.16
N LEU A 440 -15.31 14.54 -22.18
CA LEU A 440 -15.23 14.07 -20.79
C LEU A 440 -16.02 14.98 -19.85
N LYS A 441 -16.81 14.35 -18.98
CA LYS A 441 -17.52 14.92 -17.83
C LYS A 441 -16.64 14.79 -16.58
N VAL A 442 -16.78 15.70 -15.62
CA VAL A 442 -16.10 15.58 -14.32
C VAL A 442 -16.52 14.27 -13.65
N SER A 443 -15.55 13.55 -13.07
CA SER A 443 -15.85 12.38 -12.22
C SER A 443 -16.78 12.79 -11.07
N ALA A 444 -17.66 11.89 -10.62
CA ALA A 444 -18.60 12.21 -9.54
C ALA A 444 -17.89 12.50 -8.21
N ASN A 445 -16.74 11.87 -7.97
CA ASN A 445 -15.87 12.15 -6.82
C ASN A 445 -14.39 12.04 -7.22
N PRO A 446 -13.81 13.11 -7.81
CA PRO A 446 -12.45 13.07 -8.32
C PRO A 446 -11.39 12.92 -7.22
N GLY A 447 -11.72 13.28 -5.97
CA GLY A 447 -10.84 13.10 -4.82
C GLY A 447 -10.51 11.63 -4.53
N ASP A 448 -11.43 10.72 -4.83
CA ASP A 448 -11.23 9.28 -4.60
C ASP A 448 -10.11 8.71 -5.46
N ASN A 449 -9.87 9.30 -6.64
CA ASN A 449 -8.77 8.94 -7.55
C ASN A 449 -7.39 9.43 -7.08
N THR A 450 -7.32 10.15 -5.96
CA THR A 450 -6.07 10.67 -5.38
C THR A 450 -5.69 9.99 -4.06
N THR A 451 -6.49 9.03 -3.60
CA THR A 451 -6.24 8.24 -2.39
C THR A 451 -5.03 7.31 -2.58
N ASP A 452 -4.37 6.91 -1.48
CA ASP A 452 -3.27 5.93 -1.54
C ASP A 452 -3.70 4.63 -2.24
N PHE A 453 -4.95 4.20 -2.04
CA PHE A 453 -5.53 3.07 -2.76
C PHE A 453 -5.54 3.31 -4.28
N ALA A 454 -6.05 4.46 -4.73
CA ALA A 454 -6.13 4.76 -6.16
C ALA A 454 -4.75 4.94 -6.81
N LEU A 455 -3.77 5.46 -6.09
CA LEU A 455 -2.40 5.59 -6.55
C LEU A 455 -1.71 4.24 -6.72
N ASN A 456 -1.97 3.30 -5.80
CA ASN A 456 -1.43 1.94 -5.86
C ASN A 456 -2.18 1.04 -6.85
N PHE A 457 -3.48 1.30 -7.07
CA PHE A 457 -4.35 0.46 -7.90
C PHE A 457 -5.18 1.30 -8.90
N PRO A 458 -4.54 2.00 -9.86
CA PRO A 458 -5.23 2.95 -10.74
C PRO A 458 -6.25 2.28 -11.68
N LEU A 459 -6.02 1.03 -12.13
CA LEU A 459 -7.02 0.29 -12.91
C LEU A 459 -8.26 -0.02 -12.08
N ALA A 460 -8.10 -0.32 -10.78
CA ALA A 460 -9.23 -0.56 -9.89
C ALA A 460 -9.99 0.75 -9.57
N ALA A 461 -9.27 1.85 -9.39
CA ALA A 461 -9.87 3.17 -9.23
C ALA A 461 -10.70 3.56 -10.46
N GLY A 462 -10.18 3.37 -11.68
CA GLY A 462 -10.93 3.65 -12.91
C GLY A 462 -12.17 2.75 -13.11
N ALA A 463 -12.16 1.52 -12.57
CA ALA A 463 -13.30 0.62 -12.62
C ALA A 463 -14.40 0.94 -11.60
N SER A 464 -14.16 1.90 -10.71
CA SER A 464 -15.07 2.26 -9.62
C SER A 464 -16.30 3.04 -10.11
N LEU A 465 -17.39 2.97 -9.35
CA LEU A 465 -18.69 3.52 -9.74
C LEU A 465 -18.67 5.03 -10.03
N HIS A 466 -17.85 5.81 -9.29
CA HIS A 466 -17.76 7.26 -9.47
C HIS A 466 -17.13 7.68 -10.80
N ASN A 467 -16.43 6.78 -11.49
CA ASN A 467 -15.82 7.01 -12.79
C ASN A 467 -16.64 6.47 -13.98
N ARG A 468 -17.77 5.78 -13.72
CA ARG A 468 -18.57 5.07 -14.75
C ARG A 468 -19.18 6.00 -15.81
N ASP A 469 -19.44 7.26 -15.44
CA ASP A 469 -20.14 8.25 -16.26
C ASP A 469 -19.23 9.39 -16.73
N VAL A 470 -17.92 9.19 -16.73
CA VAL A 470 -16.94 10.21 -17.14
C VAL A 470 -16.99 10.47 -18.65
N ILE A 471 -17.21 9.46 -19.50
CA ILE A 471 -17.23 9.65 -20.96
C ILE A 471 -18.65 10.02 -21.43
N SER A 472 -18.77 11.11 -22.19
CA SER A 472 -20.01 11.50 -22.88
C SER A 472 -20.27 10.62 -24.10
N ALA A 473 -21.54 10.40 -24.46
CA ALA A 473 -21.92 9.72 -25.69
C ALA A 473 -21.61 10.53 -26.96
N GLN A 474 -21.21 11.81 -26.81
CA GLN A 474 -20.84 12.67 -27.93
C GLN A 474 -19.61 12.13 -28.66
N TYR A 475 -19.73 11.97 -29.98
CA TYR A 475 -18.65 11.53 -30.84
C TYR A 475 -18.60 12.36 -32.12
N VAL A 476 -17.79 13.41 -32.07
CA VAL A 476 -17.67 14.44 -33.12
C VAL A 476 -16.20 14.82 -33.30
N CYS A 477 -15.89 15.59 -34.35
CA CYS A 477 -14.52 16.05 -34.53
C CYS A 477 -14.08 16.97 -33.38
N PHE A 478 -12.78 17.00 -33.13
CA PHE A 478 -12.19 17.74 -32.03
C PHE A 478 -12.59 19.23 -32.02
N GLN A 479 -12.63 19.87 -33.19
CA GLN A 479 -13.00 21.28 -33.32
C GLN A 479 -14.48 21.56 -33.04
N CYS A 480 -15.40 20.70 -33.51
CA CYS A 480 -16.82 20.82 -33.16
C CYS A 480 -17.04 20.65 -31.65
N ALA A 481 -16.34 19.69 -31.03
CA ALA A 481 -16.44 19.44 -29.59
C ALA A 481 -15.95 20.64 -28.76
N LEU A 482 -14.79 21.21 -29.11
CA LEU A 482 -14.27 22.40 -28.44
C LEU A 482 -15.19 23.62 -28.60
N ALA A 483 -15.68 23.87 -29.81
CA ALA A 483 -16.57 25.01 -30.08
C ALA A 483 -17.89 24.89 -29.29
N MET A 484 -18.44 23.68 -29.15
CA MET A 484 -19.61 23.44 -28.30
C MET A 484 -19.32 23.66 -26.81
N GLN A 485 -18.15 23.20 -26.33
CA GLN A 485 -17.74 23.42 -24.94
C GLN A 485 -17.57 24.91 -24.62
N GLN A 486 -17.00 25.69 -25.54
CA GLN A 486 -16.78 27.13 -25.38
C GLN A 486 -18.09 27.94 -25.44
N MET A 487 -19.08 27.50 -26.22
CA MET A 487 -20.37 28.18 -26.37
C MET A 487 -21.19 28.20 -25.08
N ASP A 488 -21.31 27.06 -24.41
CA ASP A 488 -22.09 26.92 -23.17
C ASP A 488 -21.42 25.90 -22.24
N PRO A 489 -20.63 26.36 -21.25
CA PRO A 489 -19.95 25.47 -20.31
C PRO A 489 -20.90 24.55 -19.52
N GLY A 490 -22.17 24.95 -19.35
CA GLY A 490 -23.20 24.16 -18.67
C GLY A 490 -23.90 23.14 -19.59
N ARG A 491 -23.80 23.31 -20.91
CA ARG A 491 -24.45 22.46 -21.95
C ARG A 491 -23.49 22.17 -23.12
N GLY A 492 -22.23 21.94 -22.79
CA GLY A 492 -21.11 21.86 -23.73
C GLY A 492 -21.10 20.65 -24.66
N SER A 493 -22.14 19.83 -24.65
CA SER A 493 -22.30 18.69 -25.57
C SER A 493 -23.55 18.81 -26.45
N MET A 494 -23.60 18.02 -27.53
CA MET A 494 -24.78 17.85 -28.38
C MET A 494 -26.02 17.32 -27.63
N TYR A 495 -25.82 16.75 -26.44
CA TYR A 495 -26.87 16.23 -25.57
C TYR A 495 -27.16 17.14 -24.37
N ASN A 496 -26.64 18.39 -24.39
CA ASN A 496 -26.72 19.34 -23.28
C ASN A 496 -26.11 18.81 -21.97
N GLU A 497 -25.06 18.01 -22.06
CA GLU A 497 -24.27 17.59 -20.89
C GLU A 497 -23.15 18.62 -20.61
N PRO A 498 -22.80 18.86 -19.34
CA PRO A 498 -21.64 19.67 -18.99
C PRO A 498 -20.35 18.92 -19.33
N ILE A 499 -19.51 19.49 -20.20
CA ILE A 499 -18.24 18.91 -20.63
C ILE A 499 -17.08 19.65 -19.97
N ALA A 500 -16.24 18.90 -19.26
CA ALA A 500 -15.09 19.43 -18.54
C ALA A 500 -13.83 19.48 -19.40
N ALA A 501 -13.63 18.48 -20.27
CA ALA A 501 -12.49 18.45 -21.18
C ALA A 501 -12.83 17.69 -22.47
N VAL A 502 -12.11 18.00 -23.55
CA VAL A 502 -12.19 17.28 -24.83
C VAL A 502 -10.83 16.69 -25.14
N LEU A 503 -10.78 15.37 -25.36
CA LEU A 503 -9.57 14.67 -25.78
C LEU A 503 -9.59 14.44 -27.30
N PRO A 504 -8.55 14.87 -28.04
CA PRO A 504 -8.39 14.45 -29.43
C PRO A 504 -8.02 12.97 -29.47
N LEU A 505 -8.54 12.23 -30.44
CA LEU A 505 -8.08 10.89 -30.77
C LEU A 505 -6.81 10.96 -31.62
N ALA A 506 -5.76 11.55 -31.05
CA ALA A 506 -4.42 11.67 -31.63
C ALA A 506 -3.41 10.83 -30.85
N LYS A 507 -2.26 10.52 -31.47
CA LYS A 507 -1.21 9.71 -30.86
C LYS A 507 -0.80 10.27 -29.49
N TYR A 508 -0.64 9.37 -28.52
CA TYR A 508 -0.30 9.74 -27.15
C TYR A 508 1.21 9.91 -26.96
N ASP A 509 1.79 10.94 -27.58
CA ASP A 509 3.22 11.23 -27.51
C ASP A 509 3.49 12.75 -27.42
N GLY A 510 4.77 13.11 -27.19
CA GLY A 510 5.24 14.50 -27.20
C GLY A 510 4.30 15.49 -26.50
N VAL A 511 3.81 16.47 -27.27
CA VAL A 511 2.92 17.53 -26.75
C VAL A 511 1.48 17.03 -26.55
N ASN A 512 1.01 16.11 -27.40
CA ASN A 512 -0.33 15.50 -27.28
C ASN A 512 -0.47 14.74 -25.96
N ARG A 513 0.56 14.00 -25.55
CA ARG A 513 0.65 13.33 -24.24
C ARG A 513 0.45 14.30 -23.08
N LYS A 514 1.09 15.47 -23.14
CA LYS A 514 1.01 16.47 -22.08
C LYS A 514 -0.39 17.10 -21.99
N TYR A 515 -0.97 17.46 -23.13
CA TYR A 515 -2.36 17.96 -23.17
C TYR A 515 -3.35 16.92 -22.62
N ILE A 516 -3.30 15.68 -23.13
CA ILE A 516 -4.19 14.59 -22.69
C ILE A 516 -4.04 14.37 -21.18
N THR A 517 -2.81 14.32 -20.66
CA THR A 517 -2.57 14.16 -19.21
C THR A 517 -3.18 15.28 -18.37
N ASN A 518 -3.06 16.54 -18.81
CA ASN A 518 -3.60 17.68 -18.09
C ASN A 518 -5.14 17.71 -18.11
N CYS A 519 -5.76 17.37 -19.24
CA CYS A 519 -7.20 17.15 -19.33
C CYS A 519 -7.65 16.07 -18.35
N LEU A 520 -6.92 14.95 -18.28
CA LEU A 520 -7.21 13.87 -17.34
C LEU A 520 -7.06 14.30 -15.89
N ALA A 521 -6.04 15.07 -15.54
CA ALA A 521 -5.89 15.59 -14.17
C ALA A 521 -7.10 16.46 -13.78
N THR A 522 -7.56 17.32 -14.69
CA THR A 522 -8.73 18.18 -14.46
C THR A 522 -10.01 17.36 -14.23
N VAL A 523 -10.21 16.33 -15.05
CA VAL A 523 -11.43 15.50 -15.04
C VAL A 523 -11.46 14.48 -13.90
N LEU A 524 -10.33 13.80 -13.66
CA LEU A 524 -10.26 12.62 -12.81
C LEU A 524 -9.78 12.93 -11.40
N THR A 525 -8.96 13.97 -11.20
CA THR A 525 -8.28 14.22 -9.92
C THR A 525 -8.43 15.67 -9.44
N ASN A 526 -9.42 16.40 -9.95
CA ASN A 526 -9.69 17.79 -9.59
C ASN A 526 -8.47 18.71 -9.79
N GLY A 527 -7.73 18.47 -10.87
CA GLY A 527 -6.50 19.18 -11.22
C GLY A 527 -5.24 18.62 -10.55
N LEU A 528 -5.30 17.68 -9.62
CA LEU A 528 -4.08 17.16 -8.99
C LEU A 528 -3.29 16.26 -9.95
N ALA A 529 -2.06 16.64 -10.27
CA ALA A 529 -1.17 15.88 -11.14
C ALA A 529 -0.63 14.62 -10.44
N THR A 530 -1.43 13.56 -10.33
CA THR A 530 -1.04 12.29 -9.67
C THR A 530 -0.05 11.43 -10.47
N GLY A 531 0.42 11.94 -11.62
CA GLY A 531 1.36 11.29 -12.52
C GLY A 531 0.69 10.73 -13.78
N ALA A 532 1.31 10.97 -14.94
CA ALA A 532 0.73 10.61 -16.24
C ALA A 532 0.39 9.11 -16.37
N SER A 533 1.21 8.25 -15.78
CA SER A 533 0.99 6.78 -15.84
C SER A 533 -0.28 6.35 -15.13
N GLY A 534 -0.54 6.87 -13.91
CA GLY A 534 -1.73 6.54 -13.13
C GLY A 534 -3.00 7.07 -13.78
N LEU A 535 -3.00 8.34 -14.23
CA LEU A 535 -4.14 8.96 -14.90
C LEU A 535 -4.54 8.21 -16.18
N VAL A 536 -3.56 7.78 -16.98
CA VAL A 536 -3.82 6.98 -18.19
C VAL A 536 -4.42 5.63 -17.84
N GLN A 537 -3.92 4.95 -16.81
CA GLN A 537 -4.49 3.67 -16.37
C GLN A 537 -5.94 3.81 -15.88
N VAL A 538 -6.26 4.89 -15.14
CA VAL A 538 -7.64 5.21 -14.76
C VAL A 538 -8.50 5.41 -16.01
N LEU A 539 -8.05 6.22 -16.99
CA LEU A 539 -8.76 6.43 -18.25
C LEU A 539 -8.96 5.10 -19.02
N MET A 540 -7.93 4.25 -19.09
CA MET A 540 -8.00 2.96 -19.78
C MET A 540 -9.15 2.12 -19.23
N SER A 541 -9.23 2.04 -17.90
CA SER A 541 -10.29 1.33 -17.21
C SER A 541 -11.68 1.97 -17.44
N VAL A 542 -11.76 3.30 -17.49
CA VAL A 542 -13.04 4.01 -17.75
C VAL A 542 -13.56 3.71 -19.15
N ILE A 543 -12.71 3.76 -20.18
CA ILE A 543 -13.09 3.44 -21.56
C ILE A 543 -13.55 1.97 -21.66
N LEU A 544 -12.80 1.03 -21.07
CA LEU A 544 -13.16 -0.39 -21.07
C LEU A 544 -14.52 -0.64 -20.40
N THR A 545 -14.75 -0.05 -19.22
CA THR A 545 -16.03 -0.15 -18.51
C THR A 545 -17.17 0.50 -19.29
N THR A 546 -16.91 1.63 -19.96
CA THR A 546 -17.88 2.31 -20.82
C THR A 546 -18.33 1.40 -21.96
N MET A 547 -17.38 0.81 -22.70
CA MET A 547 -17.64 -0.12 -23.80
C MET A 547 -18.39 -1.41 -23.37
N LYS A 548 -18.28 -1.80 -22.10
CA LYS A 548 -18.99 -2.96 -21.54
C LYS A 548 -20.40 -2.62 -21.05
N THR A 549 -20.57 -1.46 -20.42
CA THR A 549 -21.77 -1.15 -19.65
C THR A 549 -22.74 -0.20 -20.33
N LYS A 550 -22.32 0.57 -21.34
CA LYS A 550 -23.15 1.57 -22.02
C LYS A 550 -23.64 1.07 -23.37
N GLU A 551 -24.96 1.06 -23.58
CA GLU A 551 -25.57 0.59 -24.84
C GLU A 551 -25.01 1.29 -26.07
N TRP A 552 -24.75 2.59 -25.98
CA TRP A 552 -24.21 3.40 -27.07
C TRP A 552 -22.74 3.11 -27.42
N ALA A 553 -22.05 2.22 -26.68
CA ALA A 553 -20.64 1.83 -26.90
C ALA A 553 -20.43 0.30 -26.98
N LYS A 554 -21.49 -0.51 -26.92
CA LYS A 554 -21.42 -1.98 -26.92
C LYS A 554 -21.11 -2.57 -28.31
N ALA A 555 -20.62 -3.81 -28.32
CA ALA A 555 -20.20 -4.52 -29.53
C ALA A 555 -21.37 -4.99 -30.43
N SER A 556 -22.59 -5.13 -29.88
CA SER A 556 -23.72 -5.81 -30.51
C SER A 556 -24.74 -4.91 -31.21
N GLY A 557 -24.37 -3.67 -31.53
CA GLY A 557 -25.24 -2.72 -32.24
C GLY A 557 -25.12 -2.82 -33.76
N SER A 558 -26.25 -2.87 -34.48
CA SER A 558 -26.30 -2.68 -35.94
C SER A 558 -26.17 -1.20 -36.35
N ASP A 559 -26.20 -0.29 -35.38
CA ASP A 559 -26.09 1.15 -35.61
C ASP A 559 -24.64 1.53 -35.94
N ARG A 560 -24.46 2.17 -37.11
CA ARG A 560 -23.16 2.68 -37.59
C ARG A 560 -22.53 3.67 -36.62
N GLU A 561 -23.34 4.46 -35.91
CA GLU A 561 -22.85 5.45 -34.96
C GLU A 561 -22.26 4.78 -33.71
N ILE A 562 -22.88 3.69 -33.24
CA ILE A 562 -22.35 2.88 -32.13
C ILE A 562 -21.02 2.23 -32.54
N GLN A 563 -20.93 1.73 -33.77
CA GLN A 563 -19.70 1.13 -34.30
C GLN A 563 -18.57 2.16 -34.39
N ALA A 564 -18.82 3.33 -34.98
CA ALA A 564 -17.83 4.40 -35.10
C ALA A 564 -17.31 4.88 -33.73
N ARG A 565 -18.21 5.06 -32.74
CA ARG A 565 -17.84 5.38 -31.36
C ARG A 565 -16.91 4.34 -30.75
N ARG A 566 -17.28 3.06 -30.90
CA ARG A 566 -16.53 1.93 -30.35
C ARG A 566 -15.16 1.81 -31.01
N GLU A 567 -15.07 1.99 -32.32
CA GLU A 567 -13.80 2.00 -33.06
C GLU A 567 -12.86 3.09 -32.55
N GLY A 568 -13.35 4.32 -32.36
CA GLY A 568 -12.56 5.40 -31.78
C GLY A 568 -12.07 5.11 -30.36
N MET A 569 -12.92 4.52 -29.51
CA MET A 569 -12.54 4.11 -28.15
C MET A 569 -11.49 2.99 -28.14
N LEU A 570 -11.62 1.99 -29.02
CA LEU A 570 -10.65 0.91 -29.17
C LEU A 570 -9.32 1.43 -29.70
N TRP A 571 -9.35 2.35 -30.66
CA TRP A 571 -8.15 3.00 -31.17
C TRP A 571 -7.43 3.76 -30.06
N MET A 572 -8.16 4.55 -29.27
CA MET A 572 -7.59 5.27 -28.13
C MET A 572 -6.98 4.31 -27.11
N MET A 573 -7.64 3.18 -26.85
CA MET A 573 -7.13 2.16 -25.94
C MET A 573 -5.77 1.62 -26.38
N LYS A 574 -5.67 1.22 -27.65
CA LYS A 574 -4.42 0.70 -28.22
C LYS A 574 -3.31 1.74 -28.18
N ASN A 575 -3.62 2.96 -28.64
CA ASN A 575 -2.70 4.09 -28.60
C ASN A 575 -2.16 4.35 -27.18
N LEU A 576 -3.00 4.28 -26.15
CA LEU A 576 -2.57 4.43 -24.76
C LEU A 576 -1.73 3.24 -24.28
N VAL A 577 -2.06 2.00 -24.64
CA VAL A 577 -1.29 0.81 -24.25
C VAL A 577 0.11 0.83 -24.85
N GLU A 578 0.22 1.23 -26.12
CA GLU A 578 1.48 1.27 -26.87
C GLU A 578 2.39 2.43 -26.45
N ASN A 579 1.80 3.62 -26.21
CA ASN A 579 2.58 4.86 -26.04
C ASN A 579 2.67 5.34 -24.59
N SER A 580 2.11 4.61 -23.62
CA SER A 580 2.28 4.93 -22.19
C SER A 580 3.42 4.15 -21.55
N SER A 581 3.95 4.71 -20.46
CA SER A 581 5.03 4.12 -19.66
C SER A 581 4.60 3.97 -18.20
N CYS A 582 5.05 2.89 -17.55
CA CYS A 582 4.89 2.68 -16.12
C CYS A 582 6.12 1.97 -15.54
N ARG A 583 6.09 1.73 -14.23
CA ARG A 583 7.10 0.92 -13.54
C ARG A 583 6.84 -0.55 -13.88
N GLU A 584 7.88 -1.30 -14.26
CA GLU A 584 7.77 -2.70 -14.71
C GLU A 584 7.05 -3.59 -13.69
N THR A 585 7.35 -3.40 -12.41
CA THR A 585 6.77 -4.14 -11.29
C THR A 585 5.50 -3.50 -10.72
N PHE A 586 5.02 -2.41 -11.32
CA PHE A 586 3.95 -1.53 -10.80
C PHE A 586 4.19 -1.01 -9.38
N ASP A 587 5.43 -1.12 -8.89
CA ASP A 587 5.89 -0.57 -7.62
C ASP A 587 6.75 0.68 -7.84
N GLU A 588 6.90 1.54 -6.84
CA GLU A 588 7.61 2.81 -6.94
C GLU A 588 9.11 2.63 -7.30
N THR A 589 9.67 1.46 -6.94
CA THR A 589 11.07 1.06 -7.11
C THR A 589 11.42 0.45 -8.48
N GLY A 590 10.43 0.06 -9.29
CA GLY A 590 10.66 -0.67 -10.55
C GLY A 590 11.33 0.18 -11.65
N ALA A 591 11.92 -0.45 -12.66
CA ALA A 591 12.42 0.29 -13.84
C ALA A 591 11.27 0.88 -14.65
N TRP A 592 11.45 2.06 -15.26
CA TRP A 592 10.48 2.59 -16.21
C TRP A 592 10.53 1.81 -17.52
N VAL A 593 9.39 1.28 -17.94
CA VAL A 593 9.23 0.49 -19.17
C VAL A 593 7.96 0.93 -19.91
N SER A 594 7.78 0.46 -21.15
CA SER A 594 6.49 0.59 -21.83
C SER A 594 5.40 -0.15 -21.06
N PHE A 595 4.17 0.36 -21.11
CA PHE A 595 3.06 -0.26 -20.40
C PHE A 595 2.79 -1.69 -20.90
N GLU A 596 2.92 -1.94 -22.20
CA GLU A 596 2.88 -3.30 -22.76
C GLU A 596 3.89 -4.25 -22.11
N LYS A 597 5.15 -3.81 -21.92
CA LYS A 597 6.18 -4.62 -21.26
C LYS A 597 5.82 -4.91 -19.80
N ALA A 598 5.29 -3.93 -19.08
CA ALA A 598 4.82 -4.13 -17.71
C ALA A 598 3.63 -5.09 -17.65
N LEU A 599 2.69 -5.03 -18.60
CA LEU A 599 1.61 -6.00 -18.71
C LEU A 599 2.18 -7.42 -18.87
N ARG A 600 3.15 -7.64 -19.78
CA ARG A 600 3.81 -8.96 -19.92
C ARG A 600 4.51 -9.42 -18.64
N TRP A 601 5.10 -8.49 -17.88
CA TRP A 601 5.69 -8.80 -16.59
C TRP A 601 4.66 -9.37 -15.60
N THR A 602 3.39 -8.97 -15.64
CA THR A 602 2.36 -9.53 -14.75
C THR A 602 2.15 -11.04 -14.95
N LEU A 603 2.27 -11.52 -16.19
CA LEU A 603 2.20 -12.95 -16.52
C LEU A 603 3.46 -13.69 -16.07
N LYS A 604 4.63 -13.09 -16.30
CA LYS A 604 5.91 -13.63 -15.81
C LYS A 604 5.91 -13.74 -14.28
N ASN A 605 5.48 -12.69 -13.59
CA ASN A 605 5.40 -12.69 -12.14
C ASN A 605 4.43 -13.76 -11.61
N PHE A 606 3.32 -14.02 -12.32
CA PHE A 606 2.45 -15.14 -11.98
C PHE A 606 3.11 -16.50 -12.24
N ALA A 607 3.85 -16.66 -13.34
CA ALA A 607 4.59 -17.90 -13.60
C ALA A 607 5.66 -18.18 -12.52
N ASP A 608 6.34 -17.14 -12.05
CA ASP A 608 7.42 -17.24 -11.06
C ASP A 608 6.88 -17.44 -9.62
N GLU A 609 5.80 -16.73 -9.24
CA GLU A 609 5.31 -16.65 -7.85
C GLU A 609 3.95 -17.32 -7.60
N GLY A 610 3.24 -17.73 -8.66
CA GLY A 610 1.90 -18.33 -8.57
C GLY A 610 0.91 -17.47 -7.78
N ILE A 611 0.27 -18.06 -6.76
CA ILE A 611 -0.70 -17.38 -5.90
C ILE A 611 -0.10 -16.21 -5.09
N TYR A 612 1.22 -16.14 -4.93
CA TYR A 612 1.92 -15.06 -4.22
C TYR A 612 2.22 -13.84 -5.09
N SER A 613 2.01 -13.96 -6.39
CA SER A 613 2.28 -12.90 -7.37
C SER A 613 1.59 -11.58 -7.02
N TRP A 614 2.18 -10.48 -7.47
CA TRP A 614 1.58 -9.16 -7.43
C TRP A 614 0.24 -9.14 -8.18
N THR A 615 0.19 -9.80 -9.34
CA THR A 615 -0.99 -9.88 -10.20
C THR A 615 -2.21 -10.43 -9.47
N VAL A 616 -2.03 -11.51 -8.69
CA VAL A 616 -3.09 -12.13 -7.88
C VAL A 616 -3.54 -11.23 -6.73
N ARG A 617 -2.66 -10.38 -6.20
CA ARG A 617 -2.98 -9.44 -5.12
C ARG A 617 -3.71 -8.18 -5.60
N TYR A 618 -3.72 -7.90 -6.90
CA TYR A 618 -4.36 -6.72 -7.48
C TYR A 618 -5.89 -6.72 -7.28
N PRO A 619 -6.56 -5.65 -6.81
CA PRO A 619 -7.99 -5.67 -6.52
C PRO A 619 -8.86 -6.14 -7.71
N VAL A 620 -9.88 -6.96 -7.44
CA VAL A 620 -10.69 -7.64 -8.49
C VAL A 620 -11.19 -6.72 -9.60
N PRO A 621 -11.79 -5.54 -9.33
CA PRO A 621 -12.28 -4.67 -10.41
C PRO A 621 -11.18 -4.31 -11.40
N GLY A 622 -9.99 -3.97 -10.90
CA GLY A 622 -8.86 -3.61 -11.75
C GLY A 622 -8.08 -4.82 -12.28
N PHE A 623 -8.13 -5.96 -11.60
CA PHE A 623 -7.60 -7.24 -12.11
C PHE A 623 -8.34 -7.67 -13.37
N LEU A 624 -9.68 -7.55 -13.40
CA LEU A 624 -10.45 -7.85 -14.61
C LEU A 624 -10.09 -6.92 -15.76
N VAL A 625 -9.87 -5.63 -15.48
CA VAL A 625 -9.38 -4.67 -16.47
C VAL A 625 -7.98 -5.04 -16.96
N LEU A 626 -7.09 -5.44 -16.05
CA LEU A 626 -5.74 -5.89 -16.35
C LEU A 626 -5.75 -7.09 -17.32
N LEU A 627 -6.63 -8.08 -17.10
CA LEU A 627 -6.78 -9.24 -18.00
C LEU A 627 -7.26 -8.84 -19.40
N GLU A 628 -8.14 -7.85 -19.51
CA GLU A 628 -8.62 -7.35 -20.80
C GLU A 628 -7.52 -6.61 -21.55
N LEU A 629 -6.74 -5.78 -20.84
CA LEU A 629 -5.58 -5.09 -21.41
C LEU A 629 -4.50 -6.09 -21.85
N LEU A 630 -4.25 -7.14 -21.08
CA LEU A 630 -3.40 -8.25 -21.47
C LEU A 630 -3.89 -8.94 -22.75
N GLY A 631 -5.20 -9.11 -22.91
CA GLY A 631 -5.80 -9.67 -24.13
C GLY A 631 -5.61 -8.77 -25.38
N MET A 632 -5.23 -7.51 -25.21
CA MET A 632 -4.86 -6.60 -26.31
C MET A 632 -3.38 -6.67 -26.67
N VAL A 633 -2.55 -7.33 -25.86
CA VAL A 633 -1.12 -7.46 -26.09
C VAL A 633 -0.84 -8.69 -26.95
N ASP A 634 -0.19 -8.50 -28.10
CA ASP A 634 0.07 -9.58 -29.05
C ASP A 634 0.88 -10.72 -28.42
N GLY A 635 0.39 -11.96 -28.57
CA GLY A 635 1.05 -13.17 -28.04
C GLY A 635 0.99 -13.32 -26.52
N ALA A 636 0.16 -12.56 -25.80
CA ALA A 636 -0.08 -12.77 -24.38
C ALA A 636 -1.09 -13.92 -24.16
N GLU A 637 -0.61 -15.06 -23.67
CA GLU A 637 -1.48 -16.16 -23.23
C GLU A 637 -1.76 -16.04 -21.74
N ILE A 638 -3.03 -15.84 -21.39
CA ILE A 638 -3.47 -15.71 -19.99
C ILE A 638 -3.77 -17.11 -19.44
N PRO A 639 -2.99 -17.62 -18.46
CA PRO A 639 -3.25 -18.94 -17.89
C PRO A 639 -4.63 -19.00 -17.23
N GLU A 640 -5.36 -20.09 -17.45
CA GLU A 640 -6.64 -20.34 -16.78
C GLU A 640 -6.49 -20.31 -15.24
N THR A 641 -5.37 -20.85 -14.75
CA THR A 641 -5.02 -20.92 -13.32
C THR A 641 -4.85 -19.55 -12.67
N LEU A 642 -4.57 -18.48 -13.43
CA LEU A 642 -4.45 -17.12 -12.89
C LEU A 642 -5.78 -16.62 -12.29
N ARG A 643 -6.91 -16.87 -12.96
CA ARG A 643 -8.24 -16.48 -12.47
C ARG A 643 -8.64 -17.27 -11.23
N VAL A 644 -8.26 -18.54 -11.19
CA VAL A 644 -8.51 -19.44 -10.07
C VAL A 644 -7.70 -19.02 -8.85
N ALA A 645 -6.40 -18.77 -9.02
CA ALA A 645 -5.53 -18.24 -7.98
C ALA A 645 -6.05 -16.91 -7.44
N LYS A 646 -6.55 -16.03 -8.32
CA LYS A 646 -7.20 -14.78 -7.91
C LYS A 646 -8.41 -15.03 -7.01
N LEU A 647 -9.32 -15.92 -7.43
CA LEU A 647 -10.49 -16.27 -6.64
C LEU A 647 -10.10 -16.83 -5.26
N MET A 648 -9.15 -17.75 -5.21
CA MET A 648 -8.65 -18.34 -3.95
C MET A 648 -8.07 -17.27 -3.01
N HIS A 649 -7.27 -16.35 -3.54
CA HIS A 649 -6.72 -15.24 -2.77
C HIS A 649 -7.82 -14.32 -2.21
N GLU A 650 -8.86 -14.05 -2.98
CA GLU A 650 -10.01 -13.25 -2.52
C GLU A 650 -10.82 -13.93 -1.43
N ILE A 651 -10.99 -15.26 -1.49
CA ILE A 651 -11.66 -16.03 -0.44
C ILE A 651 -10.95 -15.81 0.91
N VAL A 652 -9.62 -15.95 0.92
CA VAL A 652 -8.81 -15.71 2.12
C VAL A 652 -8.90 -14.26 2.56
N THR A 653 -8.78 -13.31 1.62
CA THR A 653 -8.81 -11.86 1.93
C THR A 653 -10.13 -11.44 2.58
N VAL A 654 -11.27 -11.87 2.04
CA VAL A 654 -12.59 -11.58 2.62
C VAL A 654 -12.77 -12.25 3.97
N TYR A 655 -12.30 -13.50 4.13
CA TYR A 655 -12.39 -14.19 5.42
C TYR A 655 -11.63 -13.43 6.50
N MET A 656 -10.35 -13.11 6.25
CA MET A 656 -9.51 -12.38 7.19
C MET A 656 -10.11 -11.03 7.56
N THR A 657 -10.67 -10.32 6.57
CA THR A 657 -11.34 -9.04 6.81
C THR A 657 -12.59 -9.20 7.69
N ARG A 658 -13.37 -10.26 7.51
CA ARG A 658 -14.60 -10.50 8.29
C ARG A 658 -14.33 -10.97 9.72
N ILE A 659 -13.29 -11.77 9.95
CA ILE A 659 -12.93 -12.21 11.32
C ILE A 659 -12.27 -11.09 12.15
N VAL A 660 -11.65 -10.09 11.51
CA VAL A 660 -11.00 -8.95 12.19
C VAL A 660 -12.00 -7.87 12.59
N LYS A 661 -13.18 -7.79 11.97
CA LYS A 661 -14.18 -6.76 12.31
C LYS A 661 -14.68 -6.94 13.75
N PRO A 662 -14.56 -5.92 14.64
CA PRO A 662 -14.94 -6.01 16.05
C PRO A 662 -16.41 -6.42 16.30
N SER A 663 -17.28 -6.17 15.32
CA SER A 663 -18.71 -6.45 15.38
C SER A 663 -19.11 -7.83 14.83
N ALA A 664 -18.18 -8.57 14.23
CA ALA A 664 -18.50 -9.86 13.61
C ALA A 664 -18.39 -10.99 14.63
N ASN A 665 -19.46 -11.78 14.77
CA ASN A 665 -19.38 -13.04 15.49
C ASN A 665 -18.56 -14.03 14.65
N LYS A 666 -17.35 -14.34 15.12
CA LYS A 666 -16.42 -15.27 14.45
C LYS A 666 -17.06 -16.61 14.09
N LEU A 667 -17.92 -17.14 14.98
CA LEU A 667 -18.63 -18.40 14.75
C LEU A 667 -19.58 -18.30 13.55
N ASP A 668 -20.21 -17.15 13.33
CA ASP A 668 -21.12 -16.96 12.20
C ASP A 668 -20.36 -16.85 10.87
N VAL A 669 -19.17 -16.23 10.87
CA VAL A 669 -18.29 -16.21 9.69
C VAL A 669 -17.81 -17.62 9.36
N GLN A 670 -17.39 -18.40 10.37
CA GLN A 670 -16.99 -19.79 10.21
C GLN A 670 -18.13 -20.67 9.70
N ARG A 671 -19.35 -20.52 10.23
CA ARG A 671 -20.57 -21.20 9.74
C ARG A 671 -20.85 -20.89 8.28
N GLN A 672 -20.72 -19.63 7.87
CA GLN A 672 -20.93 -19.22 6.49
C GLN A 672 -19.92 -19.86 5.53
N ILE A 673 -18.65 -19.93 5.92
CA ILE A 673 -17.61 -20.61 5.14
C ILE A 673 -17.85 -22.11 5.05
N LEU A 674 -18.22 -22.78 6.16
CA LEU A 674 -18.55 -24.20 6.13
C LEU A 674 -19.73 -24.48 5.21
N ARG A 675 -20.73 -23.59 5.14
CA ARG A 675 -21.85 -23.70 4.20
C ARG A 675 -21.40 -23.62 2.74
N ILE A 676 -20.25 -23.07 2.42
CA ILE A 676 -19.74 -23.11 1.04
C ILE A 676 -19.28 -24.53 0.70
N VAL A 677 -18.67 -25.23 1.66
CA VAL A 677 -18.12 -26.59 1.49
C VAL A 677 -19.20 -27.67 1.61
N PHE A 678 -20.06 -27.60 2.64
CA PHE A 678 -21.01 -28.66 2.97
C PHE A 678 -22.46 -28.31 2.62
N SER A 679 -23.26 -29.33 2.28
CA SER A 679 -24.67 -29.22 1.87
C SER A 679 -25.64 -29.44 3.03
N GLU A 680 -25.29 -30.27 4.02
CA GLU A 680 -26.15 -30.57 5.18
C GLU A 680 -25.52 -30.16 6.52
N PHE A 681 -26.36 -29.61 7.41
CA PHE A 681 -25.99 -29.21 8.76
C PHE A 681 -27.04 -29.69 9.77
N ASN A 682 -26.62 -29.91 11.01
CA ASN A 682 -27.55 -30.05 12.14
C ASN A 682 -28.09 -28.66 12.59
N ALA A 683 -29.01 -28.65 13.55
CA ALA A 683 -29.65 -27.42 14.05
C ALA A 683 -28.67 -26.38 14.66
N GLU A 684 -27.45 -26.78 15.02
CA GLU A 684 -26.42 -25.93 15.63
C GLU A 684 -25.37 -25.43 14.63
N GLY A 685 -25.54 -25.74 13.34
CA GLY A 685 -24.62 -25.34 12.28
C GLY A 685 -23.36 -26.21 12.18
N VAL A 686 -23.42 -27.46 12.65
CA VAL A 686 -22.35 -28.46 12.46
C VAL A 686 -22.65 -29.26 11.19
N PRO A 687 -21.70 -29.45 10.26
CA PRO A 687 -21.95 -30.24 9.06
C PRO A 687 -22.32 -31.68 9.43
N ARG A 688 -23.23 -32.28 8.67
CA ARG A 688 -23.76 -33.62 8.94
C ARG A 688 -23.02 -34.67 8.11
N ASN A 689 -22.61 -35.76 8.76
CA ASN A 689 -22.16 -36.97 8.08
C ASN A 689 -23.39 -37.79 7.65
N ILE A 690 -23.61 -37.95 6.35
CA ILE A 690 -24.70 -38.77 5.80
C ILE A 690 -24.17 -40.22 5.70
N HIS A 691 -25.00 -41.20 6.04
CA HIS A 691 -24.59 -42.61 6.18
C HIS A 691 -23.71 -43.12 5.00
N ASN A 692 -22.65 -43.87 5.33
CA ASN A 692 -21.62 -44.48 4.45
C ASN A 692 -20.35 -43.66 4.15
N ASN A 693 -19.82 -42.90 5.11
CA ASN A 693 -18.50 -42.24 4.98
C ASN A 693 -18.37 -41.25 3.81
N THR A 694 -19.49 -40.75 3.26
CA THR A 694 -19.46 -39.66 2.27
C THR A 694 -19.94 -38.39 2.94
N ALA A 695 -19.02 -37.42 3.08
CA ALA A 695 -19.39 -36.09 3.55
C ALA A 695 -20.41 -35.48 2.59
N ALA A 696 -21.41 -34.81 3.14
CA ALA A 696 -22.40 -34.06 2.36
C ALA A 696 -21.74 -32.80 1.79
N ILE A 697 -20.94 -32.95 0.74
CA ILE A 697 -20.18 -31.86 0.11
C ILE A 697 -21.05 -31.23 -0.99
N ASN A 698 -20.99 -29.91 -1.11
CA ASN A 698 -21.68 -29.22 -2.20
C ASN A 698 -21.04 -29.56 -3.56
N PRO A 699 -21.83 -29.77 -4.62
CA PRO A 699 -21.31 -29.89 -5.97
C PRO A 699 -20.73 -28.55 -6.49
N ALA A 700 -19.93 -28.63 -7.56
CA ALA A 700 -19.18 -27.50 -8.15
C ALA A 700 -20.03 -26.23 -8.33
N ASP A 701 -21.18 -26.35 -8.99
CA ASP A 701 -22.12 -25.27 -9.26
C ASP A 701 -22.62 -24.58 -7.97
N VAL A 702 -22.97 -25.35 -6.95
CA VAL A 702 -23.46 -24.83 -5.67
C VAL A 702 -22.37 -24.09 -4.90
N ILE A 703 -21.12 -24.57 -4.94
CA ILE A 703 -19.98 -23.90 -4.30
C ILE A 703 -19.79 -22.51 -4.89
N PHE A 704 -19.68 -22.42 -6.22
CA PHE A 704 -19.44 -21.15 -6.90
C PHE A 704 -20.62 -20.19 -6.76
N GLN A 705 -21.86 -20.69 -6.74
CA GLN A 705 -23.03 -19.88 -6.41
C GLN A 705 -22.95 -19.29 -4.99
N ARG A 706 -22.61 -20.12 -4.00
CA ARG A 706 -22.46 -19.68 -2.60
C ARG A 706 -21.27 -18.73 -2.42
N LEU A 707 -20.17 -18.95 -3.15
CA LEU A 707 -19.01 -18.05 -3.17
C LEU A 707 -19.35 -16.67 -3.73
N THR A 708 -20.08 -16.60 -4.85
CA THR A 708 -20.53 -15.32 -5.42
C THR A 708 -21.32 -14.52 -4.39
N SER A 709 -22.28 -15.16 -3.72
CA SER A 709 -23.07 -14.54 -2.66
C SER A 709 -22.26 -14.21 -1.41
N TRP A 710 -21.22 -14.99 -1.09
CA TRP A 710 -20.43 -14.77 0.11
C TRP A 710 -19.42 -13.65 -0.07
N LEU A 711 -18.77 -13.54 -1.22
CA LEU A 711 -17.79 -12.50 -1.52
C LEU A 711 -18.48 -11.13 -1.66
N ASP A 712 -19.60 -11.04 -2.40
CA ASP A 712 -20.48 -9.85 -2.51
C ASP A 712 -19.75 -8.50 -2.63
N PHE A 713 -18.86 -8.38 -3.64
CA PHE A 713 -18.23 -7.12 -3.99
C PHE A 713 -18.07 -6.99 -5.53
N PRO A 714 -17.86 -5.77 -6.07
CA PRO A 714 -17.86 -5.52 -7.50
C PRO A 714 -16.85 -6.39 -8.27
N GLY A 715 -17.30 -7.02 -9.35
CA GLY A 715 -16.47 -7.81 -10.27
C GLY A 715 -16.36 -9.30 -9.93
N THR A 716 -16.72 -9.75 -8.74
CA THR A 716 -16.59 -11.18 -8.36
C THR A 716 -17.44 -12.10 -9.24
N THR A 717 -18.67 -11.71 -9.53
CA THR A 717 -19.55 -12.50 -10.42
C THR A 717 -18.89 -12.68 -11.78
N THR A 718 -18.33 -11.61 -12.36
CA THR A 718 -17.63 -11.65 -13.64
C THR A 718 -16.37 -12.51 -13.58
N LEU A 719 -15.60 -12.45 -12.48
CA LEU A 719 -14.43 -13.31 -12.29
C LEU A 719 -14.83 -14.81 -12.31
N ILE A 720 -15.90 -15.16 -11.61
CA ILE A 720 -16.43 -16.54 -11.56
C ILE A 720 -16.99 -16.97 -12.91
N GLU A 721 -17.74 -16.11 -13.60
CA GLU A 721 -18.23 -16.36 -14.95
C GLU A 721 -17.09 -16.62 -15.95
N GLN A 722 -15.97 -15.88 -15.82
CA GLN A 722 -14.79 -16.05 -16.68
C GLN A 722 -13.99 -17.34 -16.40
N ILE A 723 -14.14 -17.96 -15.22
CA ILE A 723 -13.60 -19.31 -14.96
C ILE A 723 -14.43 -20.35 -15.73
N GLY A 724 -15.71 -20.07 -15.99
CA GLY A 724 -16.61 -20.93 -16.75
C GLY A 724 -16.99 -22.21 -16.00
N GLN A 725 -17.94 -22.96 -16.56
CA GLN A 725 -18.44 -24.19 -15.94
C GLN A 725 -17.38 -25.31 -15.91
N THR A 726 -16.60 -25.44 -16.99
CA THR A 726 -15.54 -26.45 -17.09
C THR A 726 -14.41 -26.18 -16.10
N GLY A 727 -13.97 -24.92 -15.96
CA GLY A 727 -12.99 -24.53 -14.94
C GLY A 727 -13.55 -24.70 -13.53
N ALA A 728 -14.81 -24.30 -13.29
CA ALA A 728 -15.44 -24.47 -11.98
C ALA A 728 -15.47 -25.94 -11.54
N ALA A 729 -15.80 -26.88 -12.43
CA ALA A 729 -15.75 -28.31 -12.13
C ALA A 729 -14.31 -28.80 -11.88
N LYS A 730 -13.35 -28.34 -12.70
CA LYS A 730 -11.94 -28.73 -12.62
C LYS A 730 -11.24 -28.30 -11.33
N TYR A 731 -11.58 -27.12 -10.79
CA TYR A 731 -10.89 -26.54 -9.63
C TYR A 731 -11.73 -26.50 -8.35
N ALA A 732 -12.98 -27.01 -8.38
CA ALA A 732 -13.90 -27.00 -7.23
C ALA A 732 -13.27 -27.56 -5.96
N SER A 733 -12.60 -28.71 -6.05
CA SER A 733 -11.98 -29.39 -4.91
C SER A 733 -10.87 -28.59 -4.25
N ALA A 734 -10.01 -27.90 -5.03
CA ALA A 734 -8.99 -27.02 -4.48
C ALA A 734 -9.60 -25.79 -3.78
N VAL A 735 -10.62 -25.18 -4.39
CA VAL A 735 -11.35 -24.05 -3.80
C VAL A 735 -12.06 -24.46 -2.50
N GLN A 736 -12.70 -25.63 -2.47
CA GLN A 736 -13.32 -26.19 -1.28
C GLN A 736 -12.31 -26.44 -0.18
N TYR A 737 -11.15 -26.99 -0.53
CA TYR A 737 -10.12 -27.31 0.44
C TYR A 737 -9.57 -26.07 1.13
N ILE A 738 -9.23 -25.02 0.36
CA ILE A 738 -8.79 -23.74 0.90
C ILE A 738 -9.89 -23.12 1.79
N THR A 739 -11.14 -23.18 1.32
CA THR A 739 -12.30 -22.67 2.07
C THR A 739 -12.48 -23.43 3.40
N PHE A 740 -12.33 -24.75 3.38
CA PHE A 740 -12.36 -25.58 4.58
C PHE A 740 -11.20 -25.26 5.53
N ARG A 741 -9.97 -25.08 5.03
CA ARG A 741 -8.83 -24.82 5.91
C ARG A 741 -8.93 -23.50 6.67
N LEU A 742 -9.62 -22.51 6.12
CA LEU A 742 -9.90 -21.24 6.80
C LEU A 742 -10.71 -21.42 8.08
N PHE A 743 -11.57 -22.45 8.17
CA PHE A 743 -12.29 -22.79 9.41
C PHE A 743 -11.32 -23.03 10.58
N ILE A 744 -10.17 -23.64 10.29
CA ILE A 744 -9.16 -24.05 11.26
C ILE A 744 -8.12 -22.91 11.48
N GLU A 745 -8.26 -21.75 10.84
CA GLU A 745 -7.36 -20.61 11.02
C GLU A 745 -7.88 -19.68 12.13
N ASP A 746 -7.05 -19.42 13.15
CA ASP A 746 -7.38 -18.51 14.27
C ASP A 746 -6.52 -17.26 14.34
N SER A 747 -5.46 -17.16 13.53
CA SER A 747 -4.47 -16.10 13.68
C SER A 747 -4.78 -14.86 12.85
N HIS A 748 -4.41 -13.71 13.39
CA HIS A 748 -4.39 -12.45 12.66
C HIS A 748 -3.14 -12.40 11.78
N GLN A 749 -3.31 -12.68 10.48
CA GLN A 749 -2.21 -12.65 9.51
C GLN A 749 -2.66 -12.12 8.16
N THR A 750 -1.70 -11.75 7.32
CA THR A 750 -1.96 -11.37 5.92
C THR A 750 -2.30 -12.60 5.08
N PRO A 751 -3.04 -12.46 3.96
CA PRO A 751 -3.31 -13.57 3.05
C PRO A 751 -2.04 -14.29 2.57
N LYS A 752 -0.95 -13.54 2.30
CA LYS A 752 0.35 -14.10 1.96
C LYS A 752 0.90 -14.99 3.08
N GLY A 753 0.89 -14.50 4.32
CA GLY A 753 1.32 -15.28 5.48
C GLY A 753 0.49 -16.55 5.67
N TYR A 754 -0.83 -16.47 5.40
CA TYR A 754 -1.72 -17.63 5.44
C TYR A 754 -1.29 -18.70 4.45
N PHE A 755 -1.16 -18.34 3.16
CA PHE A 755 -0.80 -19.32 2.15
C PHE A 755 0.59 -19.94 2.40
N GLN A 756 1.58 -19.14 2.82
CA GLN A 756 2.93 -19.64 3.12
C GLN A 756 2.90 -20.67 4.26
N ARG A 757 2.35 -20.30 5.42
CA ARG A 757 2.31 -21.20 6.57
C ARG A 757 1.41 -22.41 6.34
N ALA A 758 0.29 -22.23 5.64
CA ALA A 758 -0.61 -23.33 5.31
C ALA A 758 0.04 -24.30 4.33
N ALA A 759 0.76 -23.82 3.31
CA ALA A 759 1.48 -24.68 2.36
C ALA A 759 2.67 -25.40 3.00
N GLU A 760 3.40 -24.76 3.93
CA GLU A 760 4.49 -25.39 4.70
C GLU A 760 3.97 -26.48 5.66
N ALA A 761 2.75 -26.31 6.17
CA ALA A 761 2.14 -27.22 7.13
C ALA A 761 1.42 -28.43 6.47
N ASP A 762 1.07 -28.34 5.19
CA ASP A 762 0.06 -29.18 4.56
C ASP A 762 0.29 -29.33 3.05
N VAL A 763 0.67 -30.55 2.62
CA VAL A 763 0.95 -30.89 1.21
C VAL A 763 -0.25 -30.68 0.29
N HIS A 764 -1.48 -30.79 0.82
CA HIS A 764 -2.68 -30.52 0.03
C HIS A 764 -2.90 -29.02 -0.16
N MET A 765 -2.50 -28.18 0.79
CA MET A 765 -2.48 -26.72 0.60
C MET A 765 -1.40 -26.31 -0.41
N GLN A 766 -0.23 -26.95 -0.40
CA GLN A 766 0.78 -26.75 -1.44
C GLN A 766 0.26 -27.17 -2.82
N THR A 767 -0.44 -28.31 -2.91
CA THR A 767 -1.07 -28.77 -4.16
C THR A 767 -2.17 -27.81 -4.61
N ALA A 768 -3.03 -27.35 -3.69
CA ALA A 768 -4.11 -26.39 -3.99
C ALA A 768 -3.61 -25.07 -4.57
N THR A 769 -2.40 -24.65 -4.21
CA THR A 769 -1.83 -23.36 -4.62
C THR A 769 -0.91 -23.46 -5.84
N THR A 770 -0.29 -24.62 -6.08
CA THR A 770 0.67 -24.82 -7.19
C THR A 770 0.11 -25.61 -8.37
N LYS A 771 -0.73 -26.62 -8.12
CA LYS A 771 -1.35 -27.51 -9.12
C LYS A 771 -2.79 -27.82 -8.73
N PRO A 772 -3.68 -26.80 -8.69
CA PRO A 772 -5.03 -26.93 -8.13
C PRO A 772 -5.87 -28.02 -8.81
N GLU A 773 -5.63 -28.30 -10.09
CA GLU A 773 -6.29 -29.36 -10.86
C GLU A 773 -5.98 -30.78 -10.37
N ASN A 774 -4.90 -30.98 -9.60
CA ASN A 774 -4.53 -32.29 -9.07
C ASN A 774 -5.30 -32.66 -7.80
N LEU A 775 -6.00 -31.70 -7.18
CA LEU A 775 -6.92 -31.99 -6.08
C LEU A 775 -8.25 -32.44 -6.66
N THR A 776 -8.48 -33.76 -6.67
CA THR A 776 -9.75 -34.36 -7.11
C THR A 776 -10.66 -34.61 -5.91
N PRO A 777 -11.98 -34.77 -6.12
CA PRO A 777 -12.91 -35.11 -5.03
C PRO A 777 -12.44 -36.31 -4.18
N ALA A 778 -11.87 -37.34 -4.82
CA ALA A 778 -11.33 -38.51 -4.15
C ALA A 778 -10.17 -38.21 -3.17
N VAL A 779 -9.42 -37.12 -3.40
CA VAL A 779 -8.35 -36.68 -2.50
C VAL A 779 -8.91 -35.85 -1.34
N VAL A 780 -9.90 -35.00 -1.60
CA VAL A 780 -10.38 -34.03 -0.61
C VAL A 780 -11.50 -34.57 0.28
N GLU A 781 -12.33 -35.49 -0.24
CA GLU A 781 -13.41 -36.15 0.50
C GLU A 781 -12.91 -36.81 1.80
N PRO A 782 -11.85 -37.64 1.80
CA PRO A 782 -11.31 -38.23 3.02
C PRO A 782 -10.82 -37.20 4.05
N LEU A 783 -10.27 -36.08 3.58
CA LEU A 783 -9.76 -35.00 4.45
C LEU A 783 -10.92 -34.27 5.15
N PHE A 784 -12.05 -34.10 4.45
CA PHE A 784 -13.26 -33.57 5.07
C PHE A 784 -13.87 -34.58 6.03
N THR A 785 -13.88 -35.88 5.71
CA THR A 785 -14.45 -36.89 6.61
C THR A 785 -13.60 -37.15 7.86
N ALA A 786 -12.28 -36.91 7.78
CA ALA A 786 -11.35 -37.05 8.89
C ALA A 786 -11.74 -36.24 10.13
N MET A 787 -12.47 -35.13 9.97
CA MET A 787 -12.98 -34.37 11.12
C MET A 787 -14.03 -35.13 11.96
N TRP A 788 -14.63 -36.19 11.42
CA TRP A 788 -15.53 -37.10 12.12
C TRP A 788 -14.86 -38.41 12.55
N ASP A 789 -13.72 -38.79 11.96
CA ASP A 789 -13.06 -40.09 12.14
C ASP A 789 -11.98 -40.11 13.25
N GLY A 790 -12.18 -39.40 14.36
CA GLY A 790 -11.21 -39.36 15.46
C GLY A 790 -10.61 -40.73 15.86
N LEU A 791 -9.33 -40.93 15.49
CA LEU A 791 -8.39 -42.04 15.78
C LEU A 791 -8.59 -43.38 15.03
N PRO A 792 -7.49 -44.07 14.66
CA PRO A 792 -7.53 -45.39 14.04
C PRO A 792 -8.34 -46.36 14.88
N ARG A 793 -9.22 -47.12 14.22
CA ARG A 793 -9.88 -48.29 14.80
C ARG A 793 -8.87 -49.43 14.90
N ASP A 794 -7.88 -49.31 15.77
CA ASP A 794 -7.12 -50.48 16.21
C ASP A 794 -7.95 -51.16 17.30
N VAL A 795 -8.93 -51.91 16.82
CA VAL A 795 -9.77 -52.80 17.61
C VAL A 795 -8.90 -54.02 17.86
N ASP A 796 -8.13 -54.05 18.94
CA ASP A 796 -7.86 -55.36 19.58
C ASP A 796 -7.40 -55.31 21.04
N HIS A 797 -6.73 -54.26 21.55
CA HIS A 797 -6.23 -54.32 22.94
C HIS A 797 -6.37 -53.01 23.72
N VAL A 798 -7.60 -52.66 24.14
CA VAL A 798 -7.79 -51.79 25.32
C VAL A 798 -8.94 -52.32 26.17
N ASN A 799 -8.60 -52.81 27.36
CA ASN A 799 -9.55 -53.14 28.42
C ASN A 799 -10.33 -51.87 28.80
N VAL A 800 -11.55 -51.72 28.27
CA VAL A 800 -12.48 -50.67 28.70
C VAL A 800 -13.06 -51.07 30.06
N THR A 801 -12.79 -50.27 31.08
CA THR A 801 -13.41 -50.41 32.41
C THR A 801 -14.93 -50.24 32.34
N PRO A 802 -15.73 -50.98 33.13
CA PRO A 802 -17.20 -51.02 33.01
C PRO A 802 -17.94 -49.70 33.20
N ASP A 803 -17.30 -48.66 33.75
CA ASP A 803 -17.96 -47.49 34.32
C ASP A 803 -18.34 -46.38 33.31
N THR A 804 -18.04 -46.55 32.00
CA THR A 804 -18.21 -45.47 31.00
C THR A 804 -19.08 -45.80 29.79
N ILE A 805 -19.79 -46.94 29.78
CA ILE A 805 -20.63 -47.34 28.65
C ILE A 805 -22.11 -47.02 28.95
N PRO A 806 -22.79 -46.17 28.14
CA PRO A 806 -24.21 -45.92 28.32
C PRO A 806 -25.02 -47.20 28.07
N LEU A 807 -25.94 -47.54 28.98
CA LEU A 807 -26.78 -48.74 28.90
C LEU A 807 -27.59 -48.84 27.59
N PHE A 808 -27.93 -47.68 26.99
CA PHE A 808 -28.71 -47.55 25.77
C PHE A 808 -28.05 -46.57 24.78
N VAL A 809 -28.32 -46.75 23.48
CA VAL A 809 -27.78 -45.93 22.38
C VAL A 809 -28.22 -44.44 22.47
N SER A 810 -29.31 -44.15 23.17
CA SER A 810 -29.79 -42.80 23.50
C SER A 810 -30.82 -42.86 24.64
N PRO A 811 -30.78 -41.95 25.64
CA PRO A 811 -31.79 -41.90 26.70
C PRO A 811 -33.09 -41.19 26.30
N TYR A 812 -33.19 -40.59 25.10
CA TYR A 812 -34.35 -39.78 24.69
C TYR A 812 -34.88 -40.11 23.28
N SER A 813 -34.59 -41.29 22.73
CA SER A 813 -35.13 -41.74 21.43
C SER A 813 -35.57 -43.23 21.48
N PRO A 814 -36.19 -43.80 20.42
CA PRO A 814 -36.71 -45.19 20.39
C PRO A 814 -35.67 -46.30 20.62
N SER A 815 -34.41 -45.96 20.93
CA SER A 815 -33.31 -46.91 21.11
C SER A 815 -33.20 -47.51 22.52
N VAL A 816 -34.31 -47.59 23.27
CA VAL A 816 -34.40 -48.43 24.50
C VAL A 816 -34.56 -49.92 24.16
N LEU A 817 -34.67 -50.24 22.87
CA LEU A 817 -34.81 -51.58 22.31
C LEU A 817 -33.48 -52.22 21.92
N ARG A 818 -32.33 -51.54 22.10
CA ARG A 818 -31.00 -52.08 21.75
C ARG A 818 -29.98 -51.81 22.86
N CYS A 819 -29.08 -52.77 23.08
CA CYS A 819 -27.99 -52.64 24.03
C CYS A 819 -26.93 -51.65 23.54
N GLY A 820 -26.53 -50.67 24.35
CA GLY A 820 -25.52 -49.67 23.99
C GLY A 820 -24.09 -50.21 23.83
N ARG A 821 -23.83 -51.45 24.29
CA ARG A 821 -22.50 -52.10 24.22
C ARG A 821 -22.34 -53.04 23.02
N CYS A 822 -23.34 -53.88 22.75
CA CYS A 822 -23.26 -54.91 21.70
C CYS A 822 -24.36 -54.77 20.62
N MET A 823 -25.20 -53.74 20.70
CA MET A 823 -26.24 -53.40 19.72
C MET A 823 -27.36 -54.43 19.51
N VAL A 824 -27.38 -55.50 20.32
CA VAL A 824 -28.42 -56.54 20.29
C VAL A 824 -29.80 -55.95 20.62
N ARG A 825 -30.81 -56.33 19.83
CA ARG A 825 -32.21 -55.95 20.06
C ARG A 825 -32.81 -56.76 21.21
N PHE A 826 -33.51 -56.09 22.12
CA PHE A 826 -34.24 -56.72 23.22
C PHE A 826 -35.63 -57.24 22.82
N ASP A 827 -36.07 -56.92 21.61
CA ASP A 827 -37.33 -57.37 21.06
C ASP A 827 -37.13 -58.60 20.18
N LEU A 828 -37.68 -59.73 20.64
CA LEU A 828 -37.65 -60.98 19.90
C LEU A 828 -38.93 -61.23 19.09
N ASN A 829 -40.06 -60.54 19.32
CA ASN A 829 -41.36 -60.82 18.69
C ASN A 829 -42.38 -59.64 18.69
N GLY A 830 -41.93 -58.40 18.56
CA GLY A 830 -42.67 -57.26 18.01
C GLY A 830 -43.63 -56.49 18.91
N ASN A 831 -44.42 -57.12 19.79
CA ASN A 831 -45.56 -56.42 20.43
C ASN A 831 -45.79 -56.66 21.93
N ASP A 832 -45.02 -57.51 22.61
CA ASP A 832 -45.17 -57.73 24.05
C ASP A 832 -44.15 -56.91 24.85
N SER A 833 -44.61 -55.78 25.39
CA SER A 833 -43.79 -54.87 26.19
C SER A 833 -43.20 -55.50 27.45
N GLU A 834 -43.82 -56.55 27.99
CA GLU A 834 -43.34 -57.27 29.18
C GLU A 834 -42.21 -58.24 28.81
N ALA A 835 -42.33 -58.90 27.66
CA ALA A 835 -41.28 -59.75 27.10
C ALA A 835 -40.02 -58.95 26.77
N VAL A 836 -40.17 -57.76 26.16
CA VAL A 836 -39.06 -56.84 25.87
C VAL A 836 -38.36 -56.40 27.16
N ARG A 837 -39.10 -56.11 28.23
CA ARG A 837 -38.52 -55.73 29.54
C ARG A 837 -37.71 -56.88 30.16
N LYS A 838 -38.24 -58.11 30.13
CA LYS A 838 -37.53 -59.30 30.64
C LYS A 838 -36.28 -59.63 29.82
N ALA A 839 -36.39 -59.61 28.49
CA ALA A 839 -35.26 -59.84 27.59
C ALA A 839 -34.18 -58.77 27.77
N ARG A 840 -34.59 -57.50 27.94
CA ARG A 840 -33.69 -56.39 28.27
C ARG A 840 -32.97 -56.59 29.60
N ALA A 841 -33.70 -56.90 30.66
CA ALA A 841 -33.11 -57.10 31.99
C ALA A 841 -32.14 -58.30 31.99
N ALA A 842 -32.50 -59.42 31.38
CA ALA A 842 -31.66 -60.60 31.28
C ALA A 842 -30.38 -60.35 30.47
N HIS A 843 -30.52 -59.68 29.31
CA HIS A 843 -29.38 -59.37 28.45
C HIS A 843 -28.42 -58.36 29.10
N LEU A 844 -28.93 -57.33 29.78
CA LEU A 844 -28.08 -56.36 30.47
C LEU A 844 -27.37 -56.99 31.67
N ALA A 845 -28.02 -57.90 32.40
CA ALA A 845 -27.36 -58.67 33.46
C ALA A 845 -26.23 -59.56 32.91
N GLN A 846 -26.46 -60.20 31.76
CA GLN A 846 -25.47 -61.05 31.08
C GLN A 846 -24.29 -60.24 30.53
N VAL A 847 -24.54 -59.11 29.86
CA VAL A 847 -23.52 -58.32 29.14
C VAL A 847 -22.65 -57.50 30.08
N TYR A 848 -23.16 -57.11 31.25
CA TYR A 848 -22.41 -56.29 32.21
C TYR A 848 -21.93 -57.07 33.44
N ALA A 849 -22.27 -58.36 33.57
CA ALA A 849 -21.72 -59.31 34.53
C ALA A 849 -21.61 -58.80 35.98
N VAL A 850 -22.66 -58.14 36.48
CA VAL A 850 -22.72 -57.69 37.88
C VAL A 850 -23.73 -58.55 38.64
N GLU A 851 -23.27 -59.64 39.25
CA GLU A 851 -24.07 -60.37 40.24
C GLU A 851 -24.27 -59.46 41.46
N GLY A 852 -25.52 -59.05 41.69
CA GLY A 852 -25.96 -58.42 42.95
C GLY A 852 -26.22 -56.90 42.93
N ALA A 853 -25.87 -56.16 41.87
CA ALA A 853 -25.98 -54.69 41.86
C ALA A 853 -26.83 -54.08 40.72
N VAL A 854 -27.75 -54.84 40.11
CA VAL A 854 -28.82 -54.24 39.30
C VAL A 854 -30.02 -53.95 40.22
N PRO A 855 -30.51 -52.70 40.32
CA PRO A 855 -31.69 -52.40 41.11
C PRO A 855 -32.88 -53.25 40.67
N LYS A 856 -33.58 -53.88 41.62
CA LYS A 856 -34.76 -54.74 41.39
C LYS A 856 -36.01 -53.94 40.99
N THR A 857 -35.91 -53.09 39.99
CA THR A 857 -37.06 -52.37 39.43
C THR A 857 -37.74 -53.26 38.39
N ALA A 858 -39.06 -53.47 38.50
CA ALA A 858 -39.84 -54.38 37.65
C ALA A 858 -39.82 -54.03 36.14
N ASN A 859 -39.39 -52.83 35.78
CA ASN A 859 -39.31 -52.28 34.42
C ASN A 859 -37.91 -52.34 33.80
N GLY A 860 -36.88 -52.79 34.52
CA GLY A 860 -35.52 -53.00 34.01
C GLY A 860 -34.79 -51.71 33.57
N LEU A 861 -34.98 -50.60 34.31
CA LEU A 861 -34.31 -49.31 34.11
C LEU A 861 -33.73 -48.81 35.45
N PRO A 862 -32.64 -48.02 35.48
CA PRO A 862 -32.13 -47.42 36.72
C PRO A 862 -33.12 -46.41 37.34
N GLU A 863 -33.14 -46.24 38.67
CA GLU A 863 -34.03 -45.29 39.35
C GLU A 863 -33.74 -43.82 38.97
N ASN A 864 -34.82 -43.04 38.84
CA ASN A 864 -34.77 -41.66 38.36
C ASN A 864 -34.38 -40.70 39.50
N THR A 865 -33.21 -40.06 39.44
CA THR A 865 -32.76 -39.07 40.44
C THR A 865 -33.08 -37.64 39.97
N ALA A 866 -33.69 -36.83 40.84
CA ALA A 866 -34.32 -35.55 40.50
C ALA A 866 -33.37 -34.37 40.18
N ARG A 867 -32.10 -34.62 39.83
CA ARG A 867 -31.17 -33.60 39.33
C ARG A 867 -30.49 -34.12 38.07
N LEU A 868 -30.52 -33.32 36.99
CA LEU A 868 -29.76 -33.53 35.76
C LEU A 868 -28.24 -33.28 35.99
N ALA A 869 -27.66 -33.98 36.95
CA ALA A 869 -26.22 -34.18 37.05
C ALA A 869 -25.96 -35.63 36.64
N ALA A 870 -25.00 -35.86 35.73
CA ALA A 870 -24.45 -37.20 35.56
C ALA A 870 -23.96 -37.70 36.94
N PRO A 871 -24.16 -38.97 37.30
CA PRO A 871 -23.66 -39.49 38.56
C PRO A 871 -22.13 -39.38 38.56
N THR A 872 -21.59 -38.39 39.26
CA THR A 872 -20.16 -38.27 39.48
C THR A 872 -19.79 -39.15 40.66
N THR A 873 -19.07 -40.25 40.42
CA THR A 873 -18.37 -41.02 41.46
C THR A 873 -17.11 -40.32 41.98
N ALA A 874 -17.14 -38.98 42.11
CA ALA A 874 -16.04 -38.18 42.63
C ALA A 874 -16.11 -38.03 44.17
N HIS A 875 -16.54 -39.07 44.89
CA HIS A 875 -16.71 -39.02 46.35
C HIS A 875 -15.67 -39.79 47.17
N SER A 876 -14.73 -40.55 46.59
CA SER A 876 -13.71 -41.28 47.39
C SER A 876 -12.30 -40.68 47.37
N TRP A 877 -11.91 -39.91 46.35
CA TRP A 877 -10.53 -39.39 46.27
C TRP A 877 -10.24 -38.29 47.29
N ARG A 878 -11.24 -37.42 47.53
CA ARG A 878 -11.13 -36.30 48.48
C ARG A 878 -11.17 -36.72 49.95
N SER A 879 -11.65 -37.93 50.26
CA SER A 879 -11.70 -38.47 51.63
C SER A 879 -10.43 -39.20 52.07
N LEU A 880 -9.49 -39.48 51.16
CA LEU A 880 -8.20 -40.09 51.52
C LEU A 880 -7.25 -39.06 52.13
N ASP A 881 -6.53 -39.43 53.17
CA ASP A 881 -5.47 -38.58 53.73
C ASP A 881 -4.25 -38.49 52.79
N ARG A 882 -3.38 -37.54 53.10
CA ARG A 882 -2.24 -37.19 52.26
C ARG A 882 -1.23 -38.35 52.13
N GLU A 883 -1.08 -39.19 53.15
CA GLU A 883 -0.19 -40.35 53.13
C GLU A 883 -0.73 -41.46 52.23
N SER A 884 -2.03 -41.74 52.28
CA SER A 884 -2.69 -42.72 51.41
C SER A 884 -2.62 -42.33 49.93
N ARG A 885 -2.67 -41.03 49.64
CA ARG A 885 -2.47 -40.51 48.27
C ARG A 885 -1.02 -40.60 47.80
N LEU A 886 -0.06 -40.45 48.72
CA LEU A 886 1.37 -40.55 48.43
C LEU A 886 1.83 -42.00 48.21
N ALA A 887 1.26 -42.96 48.95
CA ALA A 887 1.53 -44.39 48.76
C ALA A 887 1.11 -44.87 47.35
N ILE A 888 -0.06 -44.44 46.87
CA ILE A 888 -0.57 -44.76 45.52
C ILE A 888 0.29 -44.12 44.42
N LEU A 889 0.85 -42.93 44.67
CA LEU A 889 1.75 -42.27 43.73
C LEU A 889 3.17 -42.87 43.73
N GLN A 890 3.59 -43.52 44.83
CA GLN A 890 4.91 -44.14 44.94
C GLN A 890 4.98 -45.56 44.37
N GLU A 891 3.86 -46.26 44.21
CA GLU A 891 3.83 -47.57 43.52
C GLU A 891 3.84 -47.47 41.99
N VAL A 892 3.75 -46.27 41.40
CA VAL A 892 3.63 -46.10 39.95
C VAL A 892 4.72 -45.19 39.38
N VAL A 893 5.94 -45.71 39.16
CA VAL A 893 6.88 -45.33 38.06
C VAL A 893 7.91 -46.49 37.92
N PRO A 894 8.28 -47.06 36.72
CA PRO A 894 8.57 -46.34 35.47
C PRO A 894 8.07 -46.97 34.16
N GLY A 895 7.49 -46.12 33.30
CA GLY A 895 7.27 -46.41 31.88
C GLY A 895 5.91 -45.92 31.39
N ALA A 896 5.95 -44.88 30.53
CA ALA A 896 4.84 -44.23 29.82
C ALA A 896 4.02 -43.18 30.60
N PRO A 897 3.92 -41.93 30.10
CA PRO A 897 2.85 -41.04 30.49
C PRO A 897 1.54 -41.50 29.84
N VAL A 898 0.57 -41.75 30.71
CA VAL A 898 -0.84 -41.96 30.42
C VAL A 898 -1.40 -40.69 29.78
N ASP A 899 -1.87 -40.80 28.54
CA ASP A 899 -2.61 -39.74 27.87
C ASP A 899 -4.10 -39.83 28.27
N VAL A 900 -4.47 -39.09 29.32
CA VAL A 900 -5.86 -38.88 29.73
C VAL A 900 -6.40 -37.67 28.99
N ASN A 901 -6.67 -37.79 27.70
CA ASN A 901 -7.54 -36.89 26.94
C ASN A 901 -8.00 -37.54 25.63
N LYS A 902 -8.92 -38.51 25.71
CA LYS A 902 -9.72 -38.95 24.55
C LYS A 902 -11.05 -38.20 24.52
N PRO A 903 -11.34 -37.35 23.51
CA PRO A 903 -12.63 -36.70 23.37
C PRO A 903 -13.73 -37.68 22.92
N ARG A 904 -14.92 -37.49 23.48
CA ARG A 904 -16.17 -38.21 23.16
C ARG A 904 -16.65 -37.92 21.73
N MET A 905 -16.46 -38.83 20.78
CA MET A 905 -17.08 -38.73 19.44
C MET A 905 -17.69 -40.04 18.91
N SER A 906 -18.21 -40.93 19.77
CA SER A 906 -18.91 -42.15 19.30
C SER A 906 -20.42 -41.97 19.01
N ALA A 907 -20.98 -40.75 19.15
CA ALA A 907 -22.44 -40.52 19.07
C ALA A 907 -22.91 -39.57 17.95
N GLY A 908 -22.04 -39.15 17.01
CA GLY A 908 -22.44 -38.29 15.88
C GLY A 908 -22.96 -36.90 16.28
N ARG A 909 -22.64 -36.43 17.49
CA ARG A 909 -22.95 -35.08 18.00
C ARG A 909 -21.70 -34.52 18.70
N GLY A 910 -20.73 -34.07 17.92
CA GLY A 910 -19.63 -33.24 18.42
C GLY A 910 -19.94 -31.77 18.18
N ASP A 911 -19.68 -30.92 19.18
CA ASP A 911 -19.63 -29.47 18.97
C ASP A 911 -18.30 -29.16 18.27
N ILE A 912 -18.35 -28.89 16.96
CA ILE A 912 -17.15 -28.61 16.17
C ILE A 912 -16.49 -27.28 16.51
N TYR A 913 -17.15 -26.46 17.32
CA TYR A 913 -16.64 -25.18 17.78
C TYR A 913 -15.91 -25.28 19.12
N ALA A 914 -15.83 -26.49 19.71
CA ALA A 914 -15.01 -26.75 20.88
C ALA A 914 -13.51 -26.62 20.54
N LYS A 915 -12.78 -25.88 21.39
CA LYS A 915 -11.35 -25.58 21.23
C LYS A 915 -10.50 -26.84 20.95
N ASP A 916 -10.82 -27.94 21.63
CA ASP A 916 -10.05 -29.19 21.57
C ASP A 916 -10.28 -29.98 20.27
N LEU A 917 -11.43 -29.81 19.59
CA LEU A 917 -11.67 -30.46 18.30
C LEU A 917 -10.87 -29.80 17.19
N LYS A 918 -10.70 -28.48 17.26
CA LYS A 918 -9.87 -27.75 16.30
C LYS A 918 -8.43 -28.27 16.29
N ASP A 919 -7.88 -28.51 17.48
CA ASP A 919 -6.56 -29.10 17.66
C ASP A 919 -6.52 -30.55 17.15
N SER A 920 -7.60 -31.32 17.36
CA SER A 920 -7.74 -32.70 16.86
C SER A 920 -7.83 -32.80 15.34
N VAL A 921 -8.56 -31.90 14.68
CA VAL A 921 -8.64 -31.84 13.20
C VAL A 921 -7.30 -31.40 12.62
N THR A 922 -6.63 -30.43 13.26
CA THR A 922 -5.28 -30.00 12.88
C THR A 922 -4.29 -31.17 12.96
N TRP A 923 -4.34 -31.94 14.05
CA TRP A 923 -3.52 -33.14 14.22
C TRP A 923 -3.83 -34.24 13.20
N ALA A 924 -5.10 -34.49 12.89
CA ALA A 924 -5.51 -35.49 11.91
C ALA A 924 -5.04 -35.12 10.49
N LEU A 925 -5.13 -33.85 10.10
CA LEU A 925 -4.63 -33.35 8.81
C LEU A 925 -3.11 -33.49 8.70
N HIS A 926 -2.36 -33.15 9.76
CA HIS A 926 -0.91 -33.34 9.80
C HIS A 926 -0.50 -34.82 9.75
N THR A 927 -1.28 -35.70 10.38
CA THR A 927 -1.00 -37.14 10.41
C THR A 927 -1.28 -37.76 9.03
N ALA A 928 -2.39 -37.40 8.39
CA ALA A 928 -2.70 -37.85 7.02
C ALA A 928 -1.66 -37.40 6.00
N ALA A 929 -1.14 -36.17 6.12
CA ALA A 929 -0.05 -35.68 5.27
C ALA A 929 1.25 -36.50 5.44
N ARG A 930 1.63 -36.82 6.69
CA ARG A 930 2.82 -37.62 6.98
C ARG A 930 2.72 -39.08 6.53
N MET A 931 1.55 -39.69 6.63
CA MET A 931 1.35 -41.07 6.20
C MET A 931 1.48 -41.22 4.67
N LYS A 932 1.12 -40.19 3.91
CA LYS A 932 1.26 -40.19 2.45
C LYS A 932 2.70 -39.97 1.97
N ASP A 933 3.47 -39.09 2.65
CA ASP A 933 4.91 -38.96 2.37
C ASP A 933 5.67 -40.28 2.64
N GLN A 934 5.21 -41.08 3.62
CA GLN A 934 5.74 -42.43 3.85
C GLN A 934 5.34 -43.42 2.76
N GLU A 935 4.07 -43.43 2.32
CA GLU A 935 3.64 -44.29 1.21
C GLU A 935 4.33 -43.97 -0.12
N ASP A 936 4.57 -42.70 -0.44
CA ASP A 936 5.27 -42.29 -1.67
C ASP A 936 6.78 -42.64 -1.63
N VAL A 937 7.44 -42.52 -0.46
CA VAL A 937 8.83 -42.99 -0.25
C VAL A 937 8.93 -44.51 -0.30
N ASP A 938 7.95 -45.22 0.26
CA ASP A 938 7.88 -46.68 0.19
C ASP A 938 7.58 -47.16 -1.25
N LEU A 939 6.80 -46.41 -2.03
CA LEU A 939 6.57 -46.67 -3.46
C LEU A 939 7.81 -46.41 -4.33
N GLU A 940 8.58 -45.35 -4.05
CA GLU A 940 9.88 -45.11 -4.71
C GLU A 940 10.90 -46.21 -4.38
N LEU A 941 10.95 -46.65 -3.11
CA LEU A 941 11.78 -47.77 -2.67
C LEU A 941 11.32 -49.12 -3.27
N GLU A 942 10.02 -49.34 -3.40
CA GLU A 942 9.48 -50.53 -4.08
C GLU A 942 9.73 -50.53 -5.59
N LEU A 943 9.65 -49.36 -6.25
CA LEU A 943 9.99 -49.19 -7.67
C LEU A 943 11.49 -49.37 -7.92
N GLU A 944 12.38 -48.86 -7.05
CA GLU A 944 13.82 -49.13 -7.10
C GLU A 944 14.16 -50.60 -6.80
N SER A 945 13.41 -51.24 -5.90
CA SER A 945 13.60 -52.67 -5.61
C SER A 945 13.09 -53.57 -6.73
N SER A 946 12.04 -53.14 -7.45
CA SER A 946 11.47 -53.83 -8.60
C SER A 946 12.29 -53.62 -9.87
N SER A 947 12.99 -52.49 -10.02
CA SER A 947 13.95 -52.27 -11.11
C SER A 947 15.28 -53.01 -10.91
N ARG A 948 15.52 -53.59 -9.72
CA ARG A 948 16.72 -54.36 -9.36
C ARG A 948 16.47 -55.87 -9.27
N ARG A 949 15.31 -56.38 -9.69
CA ARG A 949 15.01 -57.81 -9.80
C ARG A 949 14.94 -58.29 -11.24
#